data_AF-A0A6C0DU58-F1
#
_entry.id   AF-A0A6C0DU58-F1
#
_cell.length_a   1.000
_cell.length_b   1.000
_cell.length_c   1.000
_cell.angle_alpha   90.00
_cell.angle_beta   90.00
_cell.angle_gamma   90.00
#
_symmetry.space_group_name_H-M   'P 1'
#
loop_
_entity.id
_entity.type
_entity.pdbx_description
1 polymer ?
#
loop_
_entity_poly.entity_id
_entity_poly.type
_entity_poly.pdbx_seq_one_letter_code
_entity_poly.pdbx_strand_id
1 'polypeptide(L)'
;MSSLQTDTPKSKTIRSKKPIVEKPEPECCTICMNNYTPIIRKKCVCKYCKADSCSKCIERYLLEKHQDAHCLHCHVNYNDATLREICTKTYVQHVYFKHRQEVLINRERANLPGLQDVAIDERLKRENETKINAIKLEIVPLETKRDIIMTDYNKLYTEYYTKLGAKQDIGDIRKRLDKLLAQSDAIRHSIATKRDDINRIRWPAAYGLPTNGGTHAKPEEEKKKFIRRCTRENCQGFLSTAWKCGICEYYSCSKCFITKTKKQDDPHECKKEDVETAEMIKKDCKPCPNCGEFIQKSSGCSQMWCISCQTPWDWTTGKVVTGGVIHNPHYYEWMKRNGGAAPRNPADIPCGGYPNAWELRRMPKLMPNKAATPFFEFHRICQELQDISQRTYRSHIDNTTTNTINVKFLLGDFDEKHWGQLLGKNERKRKRDTEVQEIFAAFRMVAVELINRVQNYHSEDGKIRSFTDLPVKEAVKFMEELNVEICTLIAMINDALRTASISYCYSVPYINLDGEYYSMKTKNFADEVKKKRDTKEDDDTDSITSMPGYGAQPKENAVIIPPTAPASASSASASPASASPASALASPASALAAVENVQKTTEAVTLKRRRPVVAPSEEDKLAEELGEDAELQAAIAASLGK
;
A
#
# COMPACT_ATOMS: atom_id res chain seq x y z
N MET A 1 -13.71 43.31 -99.57
CA MET A 1 -13.96 44.74 -99.27
C MET A 1 -14.89 44.77 -98.06
N SER A 2 -14.33 44.70 -96.85
CA SER A 2 -14.13 45.85 -95.93
C SER A 2 -15.43 46.61 -95.65
N SER A 3 -15.85 46.92 -94.43
CA SER A 3 -15.35 46.69 -93.06
C SER A 3 -16.25 47.58 -92.21
N LEU A 4 -16.97 47.04 -91.22
CA LEU A 4 -17.58 47.87 -90.16
C LEU A 4 -17.58 47.03 -88.87
N GLN A 5 -16.54 47.23 -88.08
CA GLN A 5 -16.46 46.78 -86.69
C GLN A 5 -17.36 47.69 -85.84
N THR A 6 -18.25 47.09 -85.05
CA THR A 6 -18.88 47.75 -83.91
C THR A 6 -18.57 46.93 -82.66
N ASP A 7 -17.78 47.54 -81.77
CA ASP A 7 -17.33 46.96 -80.51
C ASP A 7 -18.47 46.93 -79.49
N THR A 8 -18.79 45.73 -78.99
CA THR A 8 -19.70 45.52 -77.87
C THR A 8 -18.98 45.77 -76.52
N PRO A 9 -19.56 46.53 -75.58
CA PRO A 9 -18.95 46.76 -74.27
C PRO A 9 -19.11 45.55 -73.33
N LYS A 10 -18.00 45.17 -72.69
CA LYS A 10 -17.88 44.08 -71.70
C LYS A 10 -18.77 44.32 -70.48
N SER A 11 -19.64 43.36 -70.15
CA SER A 11 -20.46 43.35 -68.94
C SER A 11 -19.58 43.24 -67.69
N LYS A 12 -19.73 44.17 -66.75
CA LYS A 12 -19.14 44.11 -65.41
C LYS A 12 -19.77 42.95 -64.63
N THR A 13 -18.97 41.94 -64.28
CA THR A 13 -19.37 40.84 -63.42
C THR A 13 -19.65 41.37 -62.01
N ILE A 14 -20.90 41.28 -61.57
CA ILE A 14 -21.32 41.53 -60.20
C ILE A 14 -20.67 40.46 -59.32
N ARG A 15 -19.73 40.87 -58.45
CA ARG A 15 -19.19 39.99 -57.40
C ARG A 15 -20.33 39.65 -56.44
N SER A 16 -20.78 38.40 -56.48
CA SER A 16 -21.69 37.82 -55.50
C SER A 16 -21.06 37.91 -54.10
N LYS A 17 -21.77 38.56 -53.17
CA LYS A 17 -21.45 38.52 -51.74
C LYS A 17 -21.46 37.04 -51.31
N LYS A 18 -20.34 36.55 -50.77
CA LYS A 18 -20.29 35.27 -50.04
C LYS A 18 -21.35 35.30 -48.93
N PRO A 19 -22.13 34.22 -48.75
CA PRO A 19 -23.04 34.13 -47.62
C PRO A 19 -22.24 34.22 -46.32
N ILE A 20 -22.68 35.10 -45.42
CA ILE A 20 -22.19 35.17 -44.05
C ILE A 20 -22.63 33.86 -43.41
N VAL A 21 -21.70 32.92 -43.29
CA VAL A 21 -21.90 31.70 -42.49
C VAL A 21 -21.95 32.19 -41.05
N GLU A 22 -23.14 32.17 -40.44
CA GLU A 22 -23.31 32.34 -39.00
C GLU A 22 -22.40 31.31 -38.31
N LYS A 23 -21.35 31.79 -37.64
CA LYS A 23 -20.51 30.92 -36.81
C LYS A 23 -21.38 30.42 -35.66
N PRO A 24 -21.47 29.11 -35.42
CA PRO A 24 -22.21 28.59 -34.28
C PRO A 24 -21.64 29.20 -33.00
N GLU A 25 -22.51 29.67 -32.12
CA GLU A 25 -22.12 30.23 -30.84
C GLU A 25 -21.24 29.23 -30.08
N PRO A 26 -20.13 29.69 -29.48
CA PRO A 26 -19.19 28.80 -28.83
C PRO A 26 -19.85 28.10 -27.64
N GLU A 27 -19.86 26.77 -27.68
CA GLU A 27 -20.39 25.95 -26.59
C GLU A 27 -19.71 26.29 -25.26
N CYS A 28 -20.52 26.45 -24.21
CA CYS A 28 -20.09 26.84 -22.88
C CYS A 28 -20.13 25.65 -21.91
N CYS A 29 -19.26 25.68 -20.91
CA CYS A 29 -19.28 24.69 -19.85
C CYS A 29 -20.43 24.89 -18.87
N THR A 30 -21.19 23.83 -18.61
CA THR A 30 -22.32 23.81 -17.66
C THR A 30 -21.97 24.18 -16.21
N ILE A 31 -20.69 24.09 -15.83
CA ILE A 31 -20.21 24.37 -14.47
C ILE A 31 -19.72 25.80 -14.30
N CYS A 32 -18.88 26.28 -15.23
CA CYS A 32 -18.23 27.59 -15.10
C CYS A 32 -18.71 28.63 -16.10
N MET A 33 -19.65 28.28 -16.98
CA MET A 33 -20.22 29.11 -18.05
C MET A 33 -19.19 29.76 -18.98
N ASN A 34 -17.94 29.30 -18.96
CA ASN A 34 -16.92 29.73 -19.89
C ASN A 34 -16.94 28.88 -21.17
N ASN A 35 -16.58 29.49 -22.30
CA ASN A 35 -16.43 28.80 -23.58
C ASN A 35 -15.39 27.68 -23.49
N TYR A 36 -15.69 26.55 -24.15
CA TYR A 36 -14.72 25.48 -24.33
C TYR A 36 -13.55 25.94 -25.20
N THR A 37 -12.34 25.51 -24.83
CA THR A 37 -11.13 25.74 -25.63
C THR A 37 -10.39 24.42 -25.83
N PRO A 38 -9.73 24.20 -26.97
CA PRO A 38 -9.13 22.91 -27.30
C PRO A 38 -8.04 22.46 -26.31
N ILE A 39 -7.36 23.42 -25.66
CA ILE A 39 -6.18 23.16 -24.82
C ILE A 39 -6.50 23.35 -23.33
N ILE A 40 -6.97 24.54 -22.93
CA ILE A 40 -7.07 24.90 -21.51
C ILE A 40 -8.39 24.42 -20.89
N ARG A 41 -9.51 24.60 -21.59
CA ARG A 41 -10.86 24.21 -21.17
C ARG A 41 -11.41 23.16 -22.13
N LYS A 42 -10.68 22.05 -22.28
CA LYS A 42 -11.11 20.93 -23.13
C LYS A 42 -12.47 20.43 -22.64
N LYS A 43 -13.40 20.19 -23.56
CA LYS A 43 -14.69 19.57 -23.26
C LYS A 43 -14.45 18.10 -22.90
N CYS A 44 -14.82 17.72 -21.68
CA CYS A 44 -14.66 16.37 -21.17
C CYS A 44 -16.04 15.77 -20.89
N VAL A 45 -16.34 14.63 -21.50
CA VAL A 45 -17.63 13.95 -21.38
C VAL A 45 -17.45 12.69 -20.54
N CYS A 46 -18.27 12.50 -19.51
CA CYS A 46 -18.20 11.30 -18.69
C CYS A 46 -18.68 10.05 -19.45
N LYS A 47 -17.90 8.96 -19.43
CA LYS A 47 -18.25 7.69 -20.09
C LYS A 47 -19.50 7.00 -19.51
N TYR A 48 -19.86 7.34 -18.28
CA TYR A 48 -21.00 6.74 -17.56
C TYR A 48 -22.26 7.60 -17.64
N CYS A 49 -22.22 8.84 -17.12
CA CYS A 49 -23.40 9.70 -17.07
C CYS A 49 -23.54 10.64 -18.27
N LYS A 50 -22.58 10.65 -19.20
CA LYS A 50 -22.58 11.47 -20.43
C LYS A 50 -22.65 12.99 -20.22
N ALA A 51 -22.67 13.46 -18.97
CA ALA A 51 -22.57 14.88 -18.66
C ALA A 51 -21.19 15.43 -19.05
N ASP A 52 -21.17 16.66 -19.57
CA ASP A 52 -19.98 17.35 -20.02
C ASP A 52 -19.52 18.42 -19.02
N SER A 53 -18.21 18.61 -18.93
CA SER A 53 -17.59 19.65 -18.11
C SER A 53 -16.21 20.01 -18.64
N CYS A 54 -15.74 21.21 -18.30
CA CYS A 54 -14.42 21.65 -18.72
C CYS A 54 -13.32 20.96 -17.91
N SER A 55 -12.18 20.66 -18.53
CA SER A 55 -11.02 20.08 -17.83
C SER A 55 -10.61 20.88 -16.59
N LYS A 56 -10.62 22.22 -16.64
CA LYS A 56 -10.33 23.09 -15.48
C LYS A 56 -11.33 22.96 -14.34
N CYS A 57 -12.60 22.72 -14.66
CA CYS A 57 -13.68 22.53 -13.71
C CYS A 57 -13.45 21.21 -12.95
N ILE A 58 -13.05 20.17 -13.68
CA ILE A 58 -12.69 18.87 -13.11
C ILE A 58 -11.40 18.97 -12.29
N GLU A 59 -10.35 19.64 -12.79
CA GLU A 59 -9.10 19.87 -12.06
C GLU A 59 -9.35 20.59 -10.71
N ARG A 60 -10.20 21.61 -10.70
CA ARG A 60 -10.56 22.32 -9.47
C ARG A 60 -11.35 21.42 -8.53
N TYR A 61 -12.34 20.70 -9.05
CA TYR A 61 -13.14 19.75 -8.28
C TYR A 61 -12.26 18.71 -7.56
N LEU A 62 -11.29 18.13 -8.26
CA LEU A 62 -10.38 17.12 -7.71
C LEU A 62 -9.48 17.65 -6.58
N LEU A 63 -9.14 18.95 -6.59
CA LEU A 63 -8.38 19.60 -5.51
C LEU A 63 -9.23 19.99 -4.30
N GLU A 64 -10.55 20.12 -4.47
CA GLU A 64 -11.45 20.44 -3.36
C GLU A 64 -11.92 19.19 -2.60
N LYS A 65 -11.70 17.98 -3.16
CA LYS A 65 -12.15 16.71 -2.56
C LYS A 65 -11.01 15.94 -1.90
N HIS A 66 -11.31 15.27 -0.80
CA HIS A 66 -10.38 14.36 -0.10
C HIS A 66 -10.61 12.88 -0.47
N GLN A 67 -11.59 12.60 -1.33
CA GLN A 67 -11.82 11.28 -1.89
C GLN A 67 -10.84 10.94 -3.02
N ASP A 68 -10.87 9.68 -3.42
CA ASP A 68 -10.31 9.26 -4.70
C ASP A 68 -10.95 10.03 -5.86
N ALA A 69 -10.22 10.14 -6.97
CA ALA A 69 -10.70 10.89 -8.12
C ALA A 69 -12.00 10.26 -8.63
N HIS A 70 -13.03 11.08 -8.84
CA HIS A 70 -14.32 10.61 -9.32
C HIS A 70 -15.06 11.70 -10.08
N CYS A 71 -16.07 11.29 -10.82
CA CYS A 71 -16.89 12.19 -11.62
C CYS A 71 -17.70 13.15 -10.75
N LEU A 72 -17.64 14.44 -11.09
CA LEU A 72 -18.38 15.49 -10.36
C LEU A 72 -19.91 15.37 -10.48
N HIS A 73 -20.41 14.62 -11.47
CA HIS A 73 -21.84 14.45 -11.72
C HIS A 73 -22.39 13.15 -11.14
N CYS A 74 -21.72 12.01 -11.39
CA CYS A 74 -22.23 10.69 -11.01
C CYS A 74 -21.39 9.95 -9.97
N HIS A 75 -20.32 10.56 -9.47
CA HIS A 75 -19.42 10.00 -8.45
C HIS A 75 -18.77 8.65 -8.78
N VAL A 76 -18.79 8.23 -10.06
CA VAL A 76 -18.02 7.07 -10.52
C VAL A 76 -16.52 7.41 -10.47
N ASN A 77 -15.72 6.52 -9.88
CA ASN A 77 -14.28 6.70 -9.74
C ASN A 77 -13.59 6.80 -11.11
N TYR A 78 -12.67 7.75 -11.22
CA TYR A 78 -11.77 7.87 -12.34
C TYR A 78 -10.56 6.96 -12.12
N ASN A 79 -10.31 6.08 -13.08
CA ASN A 79 -9.04 5.38 -13.16
C ASN A 79 -7.93 6.32 -13.69
N ASP A 80 -6.67 5.92 -13.52
CA ASP A 80 -5.51 6.72 -13.93
C ASP A 80 -5.51 7.00 -15.44
N ALA A 81 -6.05 6.10 -16.25
CA ALA A 81 -6.21 6.32 -17.70
C ALA A 81 -7.18 7.48 -18.00
N THR A 82 -8.32 7.52 -17.32
CA THR A 82 -9.32 8.59 -17.45
C THR A 82 -8.75 9.92 -16.95
N LEU A 83 -7.98 9.92 -15.86
CA LEU A 83 -7.29 11.13 -15.38
C LEU A 83 -6.29 11.69 -16.41
N ARG A 84 -5.54 10.82 -17.10
CA ARG A 84 -4.61 11.23 -18.17
C ARG A 84 -5.32 11.73 -19.44
N GLU A 85 -6.55 11.28 -19.69
CA GLU A 85 -7.37 11.73 -20.83
C GLU A 85 -7.97 13.12 -20.61
N ILE A 86 -8.37 13.40 -19.37
CA ILE A 86 -9.05 14.63 -18.94
C ILE A 86 -8.04 15.73 -18.59
N CYS A 87 -7.05 15.40 -17.76
CA CYS A 87 -6.12 16.36 -17.16
C CYS A 87 -4.74 16.28 -17.82
N THR A 88 -3.99 17.38 -17.76
CA THR A 88 -2.61 17.39 -18.26
C THR A 88 -1.71 16.47 -17.42
N LYS A 89 -0.69 15.87 -18.04
CA LYS A 89 0.30 15.04 -17.34
C LYS A 89 0.94 15.79 -16.17
N THR A 90 1.29 17.06 -16.37
CA THR A 90 1.89 17.93 -15.34
C THR A 90 0.94 18.13 -14.16
N TYR A 91 -0.35 18.37 -14.41
CA TYR A 91 -1.35 18.50 -13.35
C TYR A 91 -1.44 17.21 -12.52
N VAL A 92 -1.59 16.05 -13.17
CA VAL A 92 -1.74 14.76 -12.46
C VAL A 92 -0.49 14.43 -11.65
N GLN A 93 0.71 14.63 -12.22
CA GLN A 93 1.97 14.24 -11.59
C GLN A 93 2.45 15.18 -10.48
N HIS A 94 2.14 16.48 -10.57
CA HIS A 94 2.64 17.48 -9.61
C HIS A 94 1.53 18.03 -8.73
N VAL A 95 0.48 18.60 -9.32
CA VAL A 95 -0.55 19.33 -8.57
C VAL A 95 -1.47 18.38 -7.83
N TYR A 96 -2.10 17.45 -8.55
CA TYR A 96 -3.02 16.48 -7.96
C TYR A 96 -2.29 15.49 -7.06
N PHE A 97 -1.08 15.07 -7.43
CA PHE A 97 -0.28 14.19 -6.59
C PHE A 97 0.05 14.84 -5.24
N LYS A 98 0.44 16.12 -5.20
CA LYS A 98 0.69 16.83 -3.94
C LYS A 98 -0.56 16.91 -3.08
N HIS A 99 -1.70 17.28 -3.68
CA HIS A 99 -2.98 17.28 -2.98
C HIS A 99 -3.32 15.91 -2.38
N ARG A 100 -3.11 14.83 -3.15
CA ARG A 100 -3.30 13.46 -2.66
C ARG A 100 -2.37 13.09 -1.50
N GLN A 101 -1.12 13.56 -1.51
CA GLN A 101 -0.21 13.36 -0.38
C GLN A 101 -0.73 14.04 0.90
N GLU A 102 -1.23 15.27 0.81
CA GLU A 102 -1.80 16.00 1.95
C GLU A 102 -3.04 15.29 2.50
N VAL A 103 -3.91 14.80 1.61
CA VAL A 103 -5.07 13.97 1.98
C VAL A 103 -4.65 12.70 2.73
N LEU A 104 -3.65 11.98 2.21
CA LEU A 104 -3.14 10.76 2.83
C LEU A 104 -2.49 11.05 4.19
N ILE A 105 -1.69 12.11 4.30
CA ILE A 105 -1.08 12.56 5.56
C ILE A 105 -2.17 12.78 6.62
N ASN A 106 -3.23 13.52 6.28
CA ASN A 106 -4.30 13.81 7.22
C ASN A 106 -5.06 12.54 7.63
N ARG A 107 -5.31 11.63 6.69
CA ARG A 107 -5.90 10.33 6.97
C ARG A 107 -5.03 9.50 7.91
N GLU A 108 -3.73 9.39 7.65
CA GLU A 108 -2.85 8.55 8.45
C GLU A 108 -2.49 9.16 9.80
N ARG A 109 -2.51 10.50 9.93
CA ARG A 109 -2.38 11.21 11.22
C ARG A 109 -3.43 10.75 12.23
N ALA A 110 -4.64 10.42 11.77
CA ALA A 110 -5.70 9.86 12.59
C ALA A 110 -5.33 8.50 13.19
N ASN A 111 -4.53 7.71 12.47
CA ASN A 111 -4.19 6.34 12.82
C ASN A 111 -2.92 6.24 13.68
N LEU A 112 -2.08 7.28 13.70
CA LEU A 112 -0.82 7.31 14.45
C LEU A 112 -0.95 6.96 15.95
N PRO A 113 -1.94 7.45 16.72
CA PRO A 113 -2.06 7.08 18.13
C PRO A 113 -2.17 5.57 18.34
N GLY A 114 -2.95 4.89 17.49
CA GLY A 114 -3.12 3.43 17.56
C GLY A 114 -1.84 2.63 17.27
N LEU A 115 -0.84 3.26 16.64
CA LEU A 115 0.45 2.65 16.31
C LEU A 115 1.55 2.98 17.31
N GLN A 116 1.28 3.78 18.34
CA GLN A 116 2.29 4.17 19.32
C GLN A 116 2.88 2.98 20.06
N ASP A 117 2.05 2.02 20.49
CA ASP A 117 2.53 0.82 21.19
C ASP A 117 3.45 0.00 20.28
N VAL A 118 3.08 -0.16 19.01
CA VAL A 118 3.90 -0.85 17.99
C VAL A 118 5.23 -0.12 17.76
N ALA A 119 5.23 1.21 17.77
CA ALA A 119 6.45 2.00 17.63
C ALA A 119 7.38 1.85 18.85
N ILE A 120 6.82 1.76 20.06
CA ILE A 120 7.61 1.50 21.28
C ILE A 120 8.28 0.13 21.19
N ASP A 121 7.54 -0.90 20.78
CA ASP A 121 8.07 -2.25 20.59
C ASP A 121 9.20 -2.27 19.54
N GLU A 122 9.01 -1.56 18.44
CA GLU A 122 10.03 -1.44 17.39
C GLU A 122 11.30 -0.71 17.89
N ARG A 123 11.14 0.36 18.68
CA ARG A 123 12.28 1.04 19.31
C ARG A 123 13.07 0.10 20.23
N LEU A 124 12.37 -0.66 21.07
CA LEU A 124 12.98 -1.63 21.97
C LEU A 124 13.72 -2.73 21.21
N LYS A 125 13.16 -3.21 20.08
CA LYS A 125 13.87 -4.16 19.20
C LYS A 125 15.18 -3.59 18.68
N ARG A 126 15.18 -2.34 18.16
CA ARG A 126 16.41 -1.66 17.68
C ARG A 126 17.46 -1.50 18.78
N GLU A 127 17.03 -1.13 19.99
CA GLU A 127 17.92 -1.01 21.15
C GLU A 127 18.51 -2.38 21.55
N ASN A 128 17.69 -3.43 21.57
CA ASN A 128 18.13 -4.79 21.88
C ASN A 128 19.09 -5.32 20.82
N GLU A 129 18.82 -5.09 19.54
CA GLU A 129 19.69 -5.46 18.43
C GLU A 129 21.06 -4.76 18.54
N THR A 130 21.08 -3.48 18.92
CA THR A 130 22.33 -2.75 19.17
C THR A 130 23.14 -3.38 20.31
N LYS A 131 22.49 -3.76 21.41
CA LYS A 131 23.14 -4.45 22.55
C LYS A 131 23.68 -5.82 22.14
N ILE A 132 22.89 -6.60 21.39
CA ILE A 132 23.30 -7.91 20.88
C ILE A 132 24.54 -7.76 19.98
N ASN A 133 24.53 -6.79 19.07
CA ASN A 133 25.66 -6.53 18.18
C ASN A 133 26.93 -6.11 18.94
N ALA A 134 26.80 -5.30 20.00
CA ALA A 134 27.92 -4.96 20.87
C ALA A 134 28.52 -6.22 21.55
N ILE A 135 27.68 -7.11 22.06
CA ILE A 135 28.15 -8.37 22.67
C ILE A 135 28.80 -9.29 21.62
N LYS A 136 28.22 -9.38 20.41
CA LYS A 136 28.80 -10.14 19.28
C LYS A 136 30.21 -9.63 18.94
N LEU A 137 30.42 -8.31 18.92
CA LEU A 137 31.75 -7.72 18.70
C LEU A 137 32.76 -8.07 19.80
N GLU A 138 32.32 -8.27 21.04
CA GLU A 138 33.19 -8.72 22.13
C GLU A 138 33.54 -10.22 22.06
N ILE A 139 32.68 -11.04 21.43
CA ILE A 139 32.89 -12.48 21.25
C ILE A 139 33.99 -12.75 20.19
N VAL A 140 33.99 -12.01 19.08
CA VAL A 140 34.95 -12.18 17.96
C VAL A 140 36.43 -12.25 18.39
N PRO A 141 36.97 -11.32 19.21
CA PRO A 141 38.37 -11.40 19.64
C PRO A 141 38.63 -12.56 20.61
N LEU A 142 37.62 -13.01 21.36
CA LEU A 142 37.73 -14.19 22.23
C LEU A 142 37.82 -15.47 21.39
N GLU A 143 36.99 -15.60 20.36
CA GLU A 143 37.04 -16.72 19.41
C GLU A 143 38.40 -16.76 18.71
N THR A 144 38.87 -15.62 18.21
CA THR A 144 40.20 -15.51 17.57
C THR A 144 41.32 -15.95 18.53
N LYS A 145 41.30 -15.50 19.79
CA LYS A 145 42.29 -15.91 20.80
C LYS A 145 42.23 -17.41 21.08
N ARG A 146 41.02 -17.98 21.20
CA ARG A 146 40.82 -19.42 21.40
C ARG A 146 41.39 -20.22 20.23
N ASP A 147 41.17 -19.78 19.00
CA ASP A 147 41.62 -20.48 17.80
C ASP A 147 43.16 -20.46 17.68
N ILE A 148 43.81 -19.36 18.07
CA ILE A 148 45.28 -19.28 18.19
C ILE A 148 45.77 -20.30 19.23
N ILE A 149 45.18 -20.32 20.43
CA ILE A 149 45.54 -21.27 21.50
C ILE A 149 45.34 -22.71 21.06
N MET A 150 44.24 -23.01 20.35
CA MET A 150 43.96 -24.35 19.86
C MET A 150 44.92 -24.78 18.75
N THR A 151 45.34 -23.85 17.91
CA THR A 151 46.37 -24.08 16.90
C THR A 151 47.71 -24.44 17.55
N ASP A 152 48.10 -23.70 18.60
CA ASP A 152 49.32 -23.98 19.35
C ASP A 152 49.23 -25.28 20.16
N TYR A 153 48.04 -25.60 20.69
CA TYR A 153 47.76 -26.89 21.32
C TYR A 153 47.96 -28.03 20.32
N ASN A 154 47.37 -27.95 19.12
CA ASN A 154 47.49 -29.00 18.10
C ASN A 154 48.95 -29.22 17.65
N LYS A 155 49.75 -28.14 17.53
CA LYS A 155 51.18 -28.23 17.26
C LYS A 155 51.93 -28.98 18.37
N LEU A 156 51.72 -28.60 19.64
CA LEU A 156 52.35 -29.27 20.79
C LEU A 156 51.87 -30.71 20.96
N TYR A 157 50.61 -30.99 20.61
CA TYR A 157 50.03 -32.33 20.67
C TYR A 157 50.69 -33.27 19.66
N THR A 158 51.03 -32.75 18.47
CA THR A 158 51.81 -33.48 17.45
C THR A 158 53.24 -33.75 17.93
N GLU A 159 53.90 -32.76 18.55
CA GLU A 159 55.22 -32.92 19.17
C GLU A 159 55.18 -33.98 20.29
N TYR A 160 54.14 -33.98 21.12
CA TYR A 160 53.93 -34.94 22.20
C TYR A 160 53.95 -36.39 21.69
N TYR A 161 53.16 -36.73 20.67
CA TYR A 161 53.14 -38.09 20.11
C TYR A 161 54.45 -38.46 19.42
N THR A 162 55.11 -37.49 18.80
CA THR A 162 56.41 -37.71 18.15
C THR A 162 57.46 -38.11 19.19
N LYS A 163 57.52 -37.41 20.33
CA LYS A 163 58.44 -37.72 21.43
C LYS A 163 58.07 -38.98 22.21
N LEU A 164 56.77 -39.27 22.34
CA LEU A 164 56.27 -40.51 22.91
C LEU A 164 56.73 -41.72 22.10
N GLY A 165 56.61 -41.66 20.77
CA GLY A 165 57.13 -42.68 19.85
C GLY A 165 58.65 -42.85 19.93
N ALA A 166 59.37 -41.75 20.19
CA ALA A 166 60.84 -41.73 20.37
C ALA A 166 61.30 -42.08 21.81
N LYS A 167 60.39 -42.42 22.74
CA LYS A 167 60.68 -42.72 24.17
C LYS A 167 61.48 -41.63 24.91
N GLN A 168 61.23 -40.36 24.57
CA GLN A 168 61.85 -39.20 25.24
C GLN A 168 61.03 -38.73 26.45
N ASP A 169 61.61 -37.86 27.31
CA ASP A 169 60.86 -37.23 28.40
C ASP A 169 59.78 -36.28 27.87
N ILE A 170 58.56 -36.45 28.38
CA ILE A 170 57.32 -35.78 27.95
C ILE A 170 56.67 -34.95 29.07
N GLY A 171 57.23 -34.96 30.29
CA GLY A 171 56.61 -34.33 31.46
C GLY A 171 56.33 -32.84 31.27
N ASP A 172 57.27 -32.11 30.66
CA ASP A 172 57.14 -30.67 30.42
C ASP A 172 56.16 -30.33 29.30
N ILE A 173 56.06 -31.17 28.26
CA ILE A 173 55.10 -30.98 27.17
C ILE A 173 53.67 -31.18 27.69
N ARG A 174 53.46 -32.20 28.53
CA ARG A 174 52.16 -32.46 29.15
C ARG A 174 51.68 -31.26 29.98
N LYS A 175 52.56 -30.69 30.82
CA LYS A 175 52.24 -29.47 31.60
C LYS A 175 51.85 -28.29 30.70
N ARG A 176 52.49 -28.12 29.54
CA ARG A 176 52.16 -27.05 28.58
C ARG A 176 50.81 -27.29 27.89
N LEU A 177 50.51 -28.53 27.51
CA LEU A 177 49.21 -28.91 26.94
C LEU A 177 48.07 -28.64 27.93
N ASP A 178 48.23 -29.07 29.19
CA ASP A 178 47.24 -28.84 30.24
C ASP A 178 46.99 -27.32 30.45
N LYS A 179 48.05 -26.51 30.38
CA LYS A 179 47.96 -25.04 30.48
C LYS A 179 47.18 -24.42 29.31
N LEU A 180 47.45 -24.83 28.07
CA LEU A 180 46.74 -24.32 26.89
C LEU A 180 45.27 -24.75 26.91
N LEU A 181 44.97 -25.98 27.33
CA LEU A 181 43.61 -26.46 27.47
C LEU A 181 42.83 -25.65 28.52
N ALA A 182 43.42 -25.41 29.69
CA ALA A 182 42.82 -24.57 30.73
C ALA A 182 42.57 -23.12 30.26
N GLN A 183 43.49 -22.55 29.46
CA GLN A 183 43.30 -21.23 28.85
C GLN A 183 42.16 -21.23 27.82
N SER A 184 42.07 -22.26 26.99
CA SER A 184 40.99 -22.43 26.01
C SER A 184 39.63 -22.58 26.69
N ASP A 185 39.54 -23.38 27.76
CA ASP A 185 38.31 -23.59 28.52
C ASP A 185 37.84 -22.31 29.24
N ALA A 186 38.76 -21.51 29.78
CA ALA A 186 38.43 -20.20 30.36
C ALA A 186 37.83 -19.25 29.32
N ILE A 187 38.39 -19.23 28.10
CA ILE A 187 37.84 -18.42 27.00
C ILE A 187 36.48 -18.97 26.55
N ARG A 188 36.33 -20.30 26.43
CA ARG A 188 35.05 -20.94 26.10
C ARG A 188 33.97 -20.56 27.10
N HIS A 189 34.28 -20.57 28.40
CA HIS A 189 33.35 -20.15 29.45
C HIS A 189 32.95 -18.67 29.29
N SER A 190 33.91 -17.79 29.01
CA SER A 190 33.64 -16.37 28.74
C SER A 190 32.71 -16.17 27.54
N ILE A 191 32.96 -16.87 26.43
CA ILE A 191 32.07 -16.84 25.25
C ILE A 191 30.67 -17.35 25.60
N ALA A 192 30.57 -18.46 26.35
CA ALA A 192 29.29 -19.01 26.77
C ALA A 192 28.48 -18.02 27.62
N THR A 193 29.12 -17.31 28.56
CA THR A 193 28.45 -16.27 29.36
C THR A 193 27.92 -15.13 28.50
N LYS A 194 28.70 -14.66 27.51
CA LYS A 194 28.25 -13.62 26.58
C LYS A 194 27.10 -14.08 25.67
N ARG A 195 27.12 -15.34 25.23
CA ARG A 195 26.00 -15.92 24.47
C ARG A 195 24.74 -16.07 25.33
N ASP A 196 24.89 -16.38 26.62
CA ASP A 196 23.78 -16.36 27.58
C ASP A 196 23.19 -14.94 27.73
N ASP A 197 24.04 -13.91 27.77
CA ASP A 197 23.58 -12.51 27.80
C ASP A 197 22.78 -12.13 26.54
N ILE A 198 23.19 -12.60 25.36
CA ILE A 198 22.42 -12.44 24.10
C ILE A 198 21.05 -13.13 24.24
N ASN A 199 21.02 -14.36 24.73
CA ASN A 199 19.79 -15.13 24.90
C ASN A 199 18.84 -14.50 25.93
N ARG A 200 19.36 -13.89 27.00
CA ARG A 200 18.57 -13.10 27.96
C ARG A 200 17.88 -11.90 27.32
N ILE A 201 18.53 -11.25 26.35
CA ILE A 201 17.97 -10.13 25.60
C ILE A 201 16.93 -10.60 24.57
N ARG A 202 17.21 -11.71 23.86
CA ARG A 202 16.32 -12.26 22.83
C ARG A 202 15.07 -12.89 23.44
N TRP A 203 15.22 -13.60 24.57
CA TRP A 203 14.20 -14.42 25.20
C TRP A 203 13.99 -14.12 26.68
N PRO A 204 13.71 -12.86 27.09
CA PRO A 204 13.62 -12.48 28.50
C PRO A 204 12.64 -13.35 29.31
N ALA A 205 11.51 -13.75 28.72
CA ALA A 205 10.53 -14.62 29.37
C ALA A 205 11.10 -15.99 29.79
N ALA A 206 11.92 -16.61 28.94
CA ALA A 206 12.53 -17.92 29.22
C ALA A 206 13.51 -17.85 30.40
N TYR A 207 14.07 -16.67 30.64
CA TYR A 207 14.99 -16.37 31.74
C TYR A 207 14.29 -15.76 32.97
N GLY A 208 12.94 -15.75 32.99
CA GLY A 208 12.16 -15.15 34.08
C GLY A 208 12.33 -13.63 34.22
N LEU A 209 12.86 -12.97 33.18
CA LEU A 209 12.99 -11.52 33.12
C LEU A 209 11.67 -10.88 32.69
N PRO A 210 11.39 -9.64 33.13
CA PRO A 210 10.21 -8.91 32.68
C PRO A 210 10.20 -8.80 31.15
N THR A 211 9.15 -9.28 30.51
CA THR A 211 8.88 -8.95 29.11
C THR A 211 8.26 -7.57 29.02
N ASN A 212 8.84 -6.69 28.21
CA ASN A 212 8.18 -5.42 27.86
C ASN A 212 6.93 -5.62 26.99
N GLY A 213 6.72 -6.83 26.48
CA GLY A 213 5.44 -7.26 25.90
C GLY A 213 4.44 -7.46 27.03
N GLY A 214 3.42 -6.61 27.07
CA GLY A 214 2.35 -6.66 28.03
C GLY A 214 1.83 -8.09 28.23
N THR A 215 1.60 -8.43 29.49
CA THR A 215 0.55 -9.40 29.80
C THR A 215 -0.64 -9.06 28.93
N HIS A 216 -1.19 -10.06 28.21
CA HIS A 216 -2.55 -9.96 27.69
C HIS A 216 -3.48 -9.86 28.91
N ALA A 217 -3.54 -8.67 29.49
CA ALA A 217 -4.55 -8.27 30.43
C ALA A 217 -5.88 -8.43 29.70
N LYS A 218 -6.83 -9.04 30.41
CA LYS A 218 -8.22 -9.22 30.00
C LYS A 218 -8.78 -7.91 29.41
N PRO A 219 -9.79 -7.96 28.53
CA PRO A 219 -10.42 -6.77 27.99
C PRO A 219 -11.13 -6.03 29.14
N GLU A 220 -10.42 -5.13 29.82
CA GLU A 220 -10.99 -4.13 30.71
C GLU A 220 -11.42 -2.92 29.87
N GLU A 221 -12.58 -2.38 30.24
CA GLU A 221 -13.32 -1.34 29.53
C GLU A 221 -12.47 -0.15 29.06
N GLU A 222 -12.84 0.36 27.88
CA GLU A 222 -12.24 1.44 27.09
C GLU A 222 -11.83 2.69 27.90
N LYS A 223 -10.70 2.64 28.61
CA LYS A 223 -10.00 3.85 29.04
C LYS A 223 -9.34 4.47 27.81
N LYS A 224 -9.52 5.78 27.62
CA LYS A 224 -8.86 6.54 26.54
C LYS A 224 -7.36 6.27 26.59
N LYS A 225 -6.81 5.63 25.55
CA LYS A 225 -5.38 5.26 25.50
C LYS A 225 -4.46 6.48 25.52
N PHE A 226 -4.91 7.62 24.98
CA PHE A 226 -4.11 8.84 24.84
C PHE A 226 -4.91 10.09 25.17
N ILE A 227 -4.24 11.10 25.76
CA ILE A 227 -4.84 12.39 26.15
C ILE A 227 -4.59 13.47 25.09
N ARG A 228 -3.36 13.57 24.58
CA ARG A 228 -2.91 14.67 23.71
C ARG A 228 -1.66 14.26 22.92
N ARG A 229 -1.39 14.91 21.79
CA ARG A 229 -0.06 14.90 21.15
C ARG A 229 1.03 15.43 22.08
N CYS A 230 2.24 14.90 21.98
CA CYS A 230 3.40 15.36 22.73
C CYS A 230 3.73 16.82 22.39
N THR A 231 4.05 17.61 23.40
CA THR A 231 4.36 19.04 23.30
C THR A 231 5.86 19.32 23.10
N ARG A 232 6.69 18.28 23.04
CA ARG A 232 8.12 18.41 22.81
C ARG A 232 8.35 18.71 21.33
N GLU A 233 9.26 19.65 21.07
CA GLU A 233 9.72 19.93 19.72
C GLU A 233 10.21 18.65 19.04
N ASN A 234 9.83 18.48 17.77
CA ASN A 234 10.18 17.33 16.92
C ASN A 234 9.75 15.95 17.46
N CYS A 235 8.78 15.89 18.39
CA CYS A 235 8.20 14.61 18.84
C CYS A 235 6.84 14.36 18.20
N GLN A 236 6.68 13.19 17.58
CA GLN A 236 5.41 12.77 16.95
C GLN A 236 4.57 11.84 17.83
N GLY A 237 4.99 11.62 19.08
CA GLY A 237 4.29 10.74 20.02
C GLY A 237 3.05 11.38 20.67
N PHE A 238 2.36 10.58 21.46
CA PHE A 238 1.15 10.91 22.19
C PHE A 238 1.35 10.64 23.68
N LEU A 239 0.71 11.48 24.49
CA LEU A 239 0.75 11.44 25.94
C LEU A 239 -0.27 10.43 26.48
N SER A 240 0.17 9.57 27.38
CA SER A 240 -0.69 8.67 28.15
C SER A 240 -1.53 9.43 29.18
N THR A 241 -2.38 8.72 29.92
CA THR A 241 -3.14 9.28 31.05
C THR A 241 -2.26 9.91 32.13
N ALA A 242 -1.01 9.45 32.26
CA ALA A 242 0.00 9.98 33.16
C ALA A 242 0.76 11.20 32.59
N TRP A 243 0.32 11.75 31.45
CA TRP A 243 1.01 12.82 30.74
C TRP A 243 2.45 12.49 30.34
N LYS A 244 2.78 11.20 30.20
CA LYS A 244 4.06 10.70 29.70
C LYS A 244 3.97 10.37 28.23
N CYS A 245 4.90 10.85 27.42
CA CYS A 245 5.01 10.42 26.03
C CYS A 245 5.65 9.04 25.95
N GLY A 246 5.04 8.08 25.23
CA GLY A 246 5.63 6.76 25.03
C GLY A 246 6.87 6.76 24.13
N ILE A 247 6.96 7.72 23.20
CA ILE A 247 8.03 7.79 22.20
C ILE A 247 9.28 8.49 22.74
N CYS A 248 9.14 9.65 23.39
CA CYS A 248 10.30 10.38 23.90
C CYS A 248 10.51 10.22 25.41
N GLU A 249 9.55 9.64 26.13
CA GLU A 249 9.59 9.36 27.57
C GLU A 249 9.53 10.60 28.48
N TYR A 250 9.41 11.80 27.90
CA TYR A 250 9.23 13.03 28.65
C TYR A 250 7.80 13.12 29.19
N TYR A 251 7.68 13.72 30.36
CA TYR A 251 6.41 14.14 30.93
C TYR A 251 6.05 15.53 30.44
N SER A 252 4.77 15.81 30.27
CA SER A 252 4.25 17.17 30.09
C SER A 252 3.44 17.56 31.31
N CYS A 253 3.43 18.84 31.65
CA CYS A 253 2.64 19.35 32.75
C CYS A 253 1.15 19.37 32.36
N SER A 254 0.30 18.73 33.15
CA SER A 254 -1.16 18.77 32.94
C SER A 254 -1.76 20.16 33.14
N LYS A 255 -1.06 21.07 33.86
CA LYS A 255 -1.52 22.43 34.16
C LYS A 255 -1.25 23.40 33.02
N CYS A 256 0.00 23.51 32.57
CA CYS A 256 0.45 24.48 31.55
C CYS A 256 0.77 23.85 30.17
N PHE A 257 0.65 22.54 30.02
CA PHE A 257 0.99 21.78 28.81
C PHE A 257 2.46 21.81 28.37
N ILE A 258 3.35 22.44 29.13
CA ILE A 258 4.79 22.46 28.80
C ILE A 258 5.45 21.11 29.10
N THR A 259 6.40 20.74 28.25
CA THR A 259 7.25 19.57 28.43
C THR A 259 8.17 19.75 29.64
N LYS A 260 8.13 18.80 30.58
CA LYS A 260 9.01 18.68 31.75
C LYS A 260 10.27 17.89 31.38
N THR A 261 10.72 16.99 32.26
CA THR A 261 11.84 16.06 32.06
C THR A 261 11.33 14.62 31.88
N LYS A 262 12.26 13.65 31.85
CA LYS A 262 11.95 12.20 31.86
C LYS A 262 11.50 11.66 33.22
N LYS A 263 11.60 12.45 34.29
CA LYS A 263 11.14 12.07 35.63
C LYS A 263 9.84 12.80 35.95
N GLN A 264 8.93 12.11 36.63
CA GLN A 264 7.62 12.67 36.97
C GLN A 264 7.72 13.76 38.05
N ASP A 265 8.59 13.53 39.02
CA ASP A 265 8.70 14.31 40.26
C ASP A 265 9.67 15.49 40.16
N ASP A 266 10.25 15.73 38.99
CA ASP A 266 11.14 16.88 38.82
C ASP A 266 10.35 18.18 39.00
N PRO A 267 10.87 19.11 39.83
CA PRO A 267 10.17 20.35 40.13
C PRO A 267 10.00 21.16 38.84
N HIS A 268 8.75 21.45 38.53
CA HIS A 268 8.37 22.27 37.39
C HIS A 268 7.52 23.42 37.89
N GLU A 269 8.06 24.62 37.76
CA GLU A 269 7.32 25.85 38.02
C GLU A 269 6.61 26.28 36.74
N CYS A 270 5.29 26.33 36.78
CA CYS A 270 4.50 26.79 35.65
C CYS A 270 4.54 28.33 35.61
N LYS A 271 4.92 28.90 34.47
CA LYS A 271 4.74 30.34 34.28
C LYS A 271 3.25 30.65 34.21
N LYS A 272 2.87 31.80 34.75
CA LYS A 272 1.48 32.27 34.81
C LYS A 272 0.84 32.33 33.42
N GLU A 273 1.57 32.86 32.44
CA GLU A 273 1.12 32.97 31.04
C GLU A 273 0.75 31.61 30.41
N ASP A 274 1.54 30.59 30.68
CA ASP A 274 1.32 29.24 30.13
C ASP A 274 0.14 28.54 30.80
N VAL A 275 -0.08 28.80 32.10
CA VAL A 275 -1.25 28.31 32.83
C VAL A 275 -2.52 28.98 32.32
N GLU A 276 -2.52 30.30 32.18
CA GLU A 276 -3.66 31.06 31.65
C GLU A 276 -4.03 30.60 30.24
N THR A 277 -3.03 30.40 29.38
CA THR A 277 -3.22 29.86 28.02
C THR A 277 -3.82 28.45 28.07
N ALA A 278 -3.30 27.58 28.92
CA ALA A 278 -3.81 26.22 29.07
C ALA A 278 -5.23 26.17 29.67
N GLU A 279 -5.56 27.08 30.58
CA GLU A 279 -6.90 27.22 31.16
C GLU A 279 -7.92 27.72 30.12
N MET A 280 -7.55 28.70 29.29
CA MET A 280 -8.37 29.13 28.15
C MET A 280 -8.65 27.95 27.21
N ILE A 281 -7.63 27.16 26.88
CA ILE A 281 -7.80 25.96 26.04
C ILE A 281 -8.70 24.93 26.71
N LYS A 282 -8.55 24.66 28.02
CA LYS A 282 -9.40 23.67 28.73
C LYS A 282 -10.86 24.10 28.84
N LYS A 283 -11.09 25.41 28.92
CA LYS A 283 -12.44 25.97 29.05
C LYS A 283 -13.23 25.80 27.75
N ASP A 284 -12.61 26.11 26.62
CA ASP A 284 -13.31 26.22 25.35
C ASP A 284 -13.11 24.98 24.44
N CYS A 285 -12.08 24.17 24.73
CA CYS A 285 -11.69 23.03 23.90
C CYS A 285 -11.68 21.70 24.67
N LYS A 286 -11.99 20.60 23.97
CA LYS A 286 -11.84 19.23 24.48
C LYS A 286 -11.03 18.39 23.49
N PRO A 287 -10.22 17.42 23.97
CA PRO A 287 -9.42 16.57 23.11
C PRO A 287 -10.29 15.53 22.38
N CYS A 288 -10.03 15.35 21.09
CA CYS A 288 -10.60 14.27 20.30
C CYS A 288 -10.22 12.90 20.90
N PRO A 289 -11.19 11.98 21.11
CA PRO A 289 -10.89 10.67 21.69
C PRO A 289 -10.04 9.76 20.81
N ASN A 290 -9.95 10.04 19.50
CA ASN A 290 -9.14 9.25 18.58
C ASN A 290 -7.70 9.80 18.49
N CYS A 291 -7.53 11.09 18.15
CA CYS A 291 -6.21 11.67 17.90
C CYS A 291 -5.65 12.61 18.99
N GLY A 292 -6.43 12.96 20.01
CA GLY A 292 -6.00 13.84 21.10
C GLY A 292 -5.86 15.33 20.74
N GLU A 293 -6.33 15.74 19.56
CA GLU A 293 -6.33 17.16 19.13
C GLU A 293 -7.40 17.96 19.89
N PHE A 294 -7.07 19.16 20.36
CA PHE A 294 -8.02 20.01 21.08
C PHE A 294 -8.95 20.71 20.09
N ILE A 295 -10.24 20.41 20.17
CA ILE A 295 -11.26 20.98 19.30
C ILE A 295 -12.09 21.96 20.12
N GLN A 296 -12.23 23.19 19.62
CA GLN A 296 -13.15 24.17 20.19
C GLN A 296 -14.58 23.86 19.77
N LYS A 297 -15.54 24.03 20.68
CA LYS A 297 -16.96 23.93 20.35
C LYS A 297 -17.54 25.31 20.05
N SER A 298 -17.91 25.56 18.79
CA SER A 298 -18.89 26.60 18.48
C SER A 298 -20.27 26.10 18.94
N SER A 299 -21.02 26.93 19.66
CA SER A 299 -22.31 26.62 20.30
C SER A 299 -23.22 25.65 19.51
N GLY A 300 -23.88 24.70 20.18
CA GLY A 300 -24.86 23.79 19.55
C GLY A 300 -24.84 22.34 20.07
N CYS A 301 -25.15 21.40 19.17
CA CYS A 301 -25.27 19.95 19.41
C CYS A 301 -24.04 19.35 20.13
N SER A 302 -24.22 18.28 20.92
CA SER A 302 -23.11 17.57 21.56
C SER A 302 -22.32 16.69 20.58
N GLN A 303 -22.88 16.32 19.44
CA GLN A 303 -22.16 15.53 18.43
C GLN A 303 -21.11 16.38 17.70
N MET A 304 -19.85 16.10 17.97
CA MET A 304 -18.68 16.76 17.43
C MET A 304 -18.07 15.93 16.30
N TRP A 305 -17.30 16.60 15.45
CA TRP A 305 -16.56 16.00 14.36
C TRP A 305 -15.13 16.53 14.38
N CYS A 306 -14.15 15.64 14.51
CA CYS A 306 -12.75 16.06 14.40
C CYS A 306 -12.39 16.22 12.93
N ILE A 307 -12.05 17.43 12.49
CA ILE A 307 -11.60 17.69 11.11
C ILE A 307 -10.24 17.05 10.81
N SER A 308 -9.37 16.93 11.81
CA SER A 308 -8.02 16.38 11.66
C SER A 308 -8.02 14.88 11.47
N CYS A 309 -8.87 14.15 12.20
CA CYS A 309 -8.91 12.67 12.17
C CYS A 309 -10.23 12.08 11.67
N GLN A 310 -11.19 12.93 11.27
CA GLN A 310 -12.47 12.56 10.68
C GLN A 310 -13.28 11.57 11.55
N THR A 311 -13.25 11.79 12.86
CA THR A 311 -13.94 10.92 13.83
C THR A 311 -15.12 11.66 14.44
N PRO A 312 -16.34 11.06 14.43
CA PRO A 312 -17.48 11.59 15.14
C PRO A 312 -17.39 11.18 16.61
N TRP A 313 -17.66 12.11 17.51
CA TRP A 313 -17.60 11.84 18.94
C TRP A 313 -18.53 12.78 19.71
N ASP A 314 -18.99 12.37 20.89
CA ASP A 314 -19.90 13.18 21.69
C ASP A 314 -19.11 14.08 22.66
N TRP A 315 -19.38 15.39 22.65
CA TRP A 315 -18.71 16.40 23.45
C TRP A 315 -18.88 16.20 24.95
N THR A 316 -20.03 15.68 25.39
CA THR A 316 -20.39 15.56 26.80
C THR A 316 -19.69 14.34 27.41
N THR A 317 -19.80 13.20 26.74
CA THR A 317 -19.24 11.91 27.16
C THR A 317 -17.79 11.70 26.72
N GLY A 318 -17.35 12.38 25.67
CA GLY A 318 -16.02 12.25 25.09
C GLY A 318 -15.76 10.92 24.41
N LYS A 319 -16.80 10.16 24.00
CA LYS A 319 -16.70 8.84 23.34
C LYS A 319 -16.92 8.96 21.84
N VAL A 320 -16.29 8.06 21.06
CA VAL A 320 -16.53 7.95 19.61
C VAL A 320 -17.98 7.51 19.38
N VAL A 321 -18.68 8.18 18.47
CA VAL A 321 -20.05 7.81 18.09
C VAL A 321 -19.97 6.71 17.04
N THR A 322 -20.28 5.48 17.45
CA THR A 322 -20.19 4.27 16.60
C THR A 322 -21.49 3.92 15.87
N GLY A 323 -22.63 4.49 16.29
CA GLY A 323 -23.94 4.25 15.69
C GLY A 323 -24.87 5.45 15.81
N GLY A 324 -25.86 5.53 14.92
CA GLY A 324 -26.84 6.62 14.85
C GLY A 324 -26.54 7.66 13.76
N VAL A 325 -27.53 8.50 13.47
CA VAL A 325 -27.39 9.61 12.52
C VAL A 325 -26.50 10.69 13.17
N ILE A 326 -25.39 11.04 12.51
CA ILE A 326 -24.48 12.07 13.01
C ILE A 326 -24.93 13.42 12.45
N HIS A 327 -25.35 14.32 13.34
CA HIS A 327 -25.94 15.62 13.05
C HIS A 327 -24.94 16.77 13.12
N ASN A 328 -23.68 16.54 12.70
CA ASN A 328 -22.65 17.58 12.68
C ASN A 328 -22.51 18.18 11.26
N PRO A 329 -22.55 19.51 11.08
CA PRO A 329 -22.38 20.14 9.76
C PRO A 329 -21.10 19.71 9.04
N HIS A 330 -19.98 19.56 9.76
CA HIS A 330 -18.73 19.06 9.18
C HIS A 330 -18.77 17.57 8.87
N TYR A 331 -19.57 16.78 9.59
CA TYR A 331 -19.85 15.40 9.22
C TYR A 331 -20.68 15.31 7.93
N TYR A 332 -21.70 16.15 7.76
CA TYR A 332 -22.48 16.16 6.53
C TYR A 332 -21.71 16.77 5.37
N GLU A 333 -20.88 17.78 5.59
CA GLU A 333 -19.90 18.25 4.61
C GLU A 333 -18.94 17.14 4.22
N TRP A 334 -18.41 16.39 5.21
CA TRP A 334 -17.55 15.25 4.99
C TRP A 334 -18.28 14.14 4.24
N MET A 335 -19.50 13.75 4.63
CA MET A 335 -20.32 12.72 3.98
C MET A 335 -20.70 13.12 2.55
N LYS A 336 -21.11 14.37 2.31
CA LYS A 336 -21.33 14.93 0.96
C LYS A 336 -20.04 15.02 0.15
N ARG A 337 -18.89 15.17 0.82
CA ARG A 337 -17.56 15.16 0.21
C ARG A 337 -16.95 13.78 0.09
N ASN A 338 -17.50 12.73 0.73
CA ASN A 338 -16.91 11.40 0.89
C ASN A 338 -17.75 10.23 0.35
N GLY A 339 -18.91 10.50 -0.29
CA GLY A 339 -19.62 9.53 -1.14
C GLY A 339 -19.65 8.12 -0.57
N GLY A 340 -20.41 7.92 0.52
CA GLY A 340 -20.40 6.70 1.33
C GLY A 340 -20.27 5.42 0.50
N ALA A 341 -19.08 4.82 0.54
CA ALA A 341 -18.80 3.60 -0.20
C ALA A 341 -19.69 2.47 0.33
N ALA A 342 -20.44 1.84 -0.57
CA ALA A 342 -21.24 0.68 -0.24
C ALA A 342 -20.32 -0.45 0.25
N PRO A 343 -20.63 -1.09 1.39
CA PRO A 343 -19.94 -2.30 1.80
C PRO A 343 -20.06 -3.35 0.70
N ARG A 344 -18.98 -4.10 0.49
CA ARG A 344 -18.97 -5.26 -0.41
C ARG A 344 -20.18 -6.14 -0.10
N ASN A 345 -20.87 -6.58 -1.15
CA ASN A 345 -22.04 -7.44 -1.02
C ASN A 345 -21.64 -8.69 -0.20
N PRO A 346 -22.29 -8.98 0.93
CA PRO A 346 -22.00 -10.17 1.74
C PRO A 346 -22.19 -11.50 0.99
N ALA A 347 -22.83 -11.47 -0.19
CA ALA A 347 -23.00 -12.60 -1.09
C ALA A 347 -21.81 -12.84 -2.05
N ASP A 348 -20.75 -12.03 -1.99
CA ASP A 348 -19.51 -12.28 -2.73
C ASP A 348 -18.81 -13.51 -2.12
N ILE A 349 -19.10 -14.69 -2.67
CA ILE A 349 -18.41 -15.93 -2.33
C ILE A 349 -16.96 -15.78 -2.80
N PRO A 350 -15.94 -15.77 -1.91
CA PRO A 350 -14.56 -15.86 -2.34
C PRO A 350 -14.42 -17.18 -3.09
N CYS A 351 -14.33 -17.10 -4.42
CA CYS A 351 -14.24 -18.27 -5.28
C CYS A 351 -13.13 -19.18 -4.77
N GLY A 352 -13.48 -20.45 -4.49
CA GLY A 352 -12.52 -21.49 -4.17
C GLY A 352 -11.43 -21.51 -5.24
N GLY A 353 -10.19 -21.78 -4.84
CA GLY A 353 -9.06 -21.84 -5.76
C GLY A 353 -9.25 -22.89 -6.86
N TYR A 354 -8.26 -23.02 -7.73
CA TYR A 354 -8.25 -24.10 -8.71
C TYR A 354 -8.21 -25.47 -8.01
N PRO A 355 -8.86 -26.51 -8.57
CA PRO A 355 -8.75 -27.87 -8.05
C PRO A 355 -7.28 -28.30 -8.00
N ASN A 356 -6.90 -29.12 -7.04
CA ASN A 356 -5.56 -29.66 -6.98
C ASN A 356 -5.31 -30.68 -8.10
N ALA A 357 -4.05 -30.95 -8.42
CA ALA A 357 -3.70 -31.87 -9.51
C ALA A 357 -4.30 -33.29 -9.35
N TRP A 358 -4.42 -33.78 -8.11
CA TRP A 358 -5.03 -35.08 -7.80
C TRP A 358 -6.56 -35.07 -7.84
N GLU A 359 -7.20 -33.89 -7.83
CA GLU A 359 -8.65 -33.72 -7.93
C GLU A 359 -9.11 -33.72 -9.39
N LEU A 360 -8.18 -33.59 -10.35
CA LEU A 360 -8.52 -33.57 -11.77
C LEU A 360 -9.02 -34.94 -12.23
N ARG A 361 -10.15 -34.94 -12.96
CA ARG A 361 -10.65 -36.08 -13.75
C ARG A 361 -9.52 -36.71 -14.56
N ARG A 362 -9.50 -38.04 -14.57
CA ARG A 362 -8.58 -38.81 -15.42
C ARG A 362 -9.02 -38.73 -16.87
N MET A 363 -8.05 -38.68 -17.77
CA MET A 363 -8.28 -38.75 -19.22
C MET A 363 -8.70 -40.18 -19.63
N PRO A 364 -9.45 -40.33 -20.74
CA PRO A 364 -9.79 -41.65 -21.30
C PRO A 364 -8.55 -42.52 -21.52
N LYS A 365 -8.67 -43.82 -21.19
CA LYS A 365 -7.62 -44.81 -21.46
C LYS A 365 -7.40 -44.86 -22.97
N LEU A 366 -6.17 -44.63 -23.45
CA LEU A 366 -5.76 -44.51 -24.87
C LEU A 366 -5.86 -43.12 -25.51
N MET A 367 -6.16 -42.06 -24.75
CA MET A 367 -6.03 -40.70 -25.27
C MET A 367 -4.56 -40.36 -25.61
N PRO A 368 -4.28 -39.76 -26.78
CA PRO A 368 -2.93 -39.29 -27.11
C PRO A 368 -2.46 -38.20 -26.15
N ASN A 369 -1.22 -38.30 -25.65
CA ASN A 369 -0.63 -37.29 -24.76
C ASN A 369 -0.69 -35.88 -25.37
N LYS A 370 -0.47 -35.75 -26.68
CA LYS A 370 -0.53 -34.45 -27.38
C LYS A 370 -1.86 -33.71 -27.22
N ALA A 371 -2.97 -34.43 -27.07
CA ALA A 371 -4.29 -33.83 -26.84
C ALA A 371 -4.55 -33.51 -25.35
N ALA A 372 -3.93 -34.27 -24.43
CA ALA A 372 -4.13 -34.10 -23.00
C ALA A 372 -3.15 -33.09 -22.34
N THR A 373 -1.90 -33.05 -22.81
CA THR A 373 -0.83 -32.19 -22.27
C THR A 373 -1.22 -30.72 -22.16
N PRO A 374 -1.83 -30.09 -23.18
CA PRO A 374 -2.17 -28.65 -23.10
C PRO A 374 -3.10 -28.31 -21.92
N PHE A 375 -4.01 -29.21 -21.55
CA PHE A 375 -4.90 -29.01 -20.41
C PHE A 375 -4.18 -29.10 -19.07
N PHE A 376 -3.28 -30.07 -18.91
CA PHE A 376 -2.46 -30.17 -17.69
C PHE A 376 -1.48 -29.01 -17.56
N GLU A 377 -0.89 -28.56 -18.67
CA GLU A 377 -0.04 -27.37 -18.71
C GLU A 377 -0.82 -26.10 -18.39
N PHE A 378 -2.05 -25.97 -18.89
CA PHE A 378 -2.95 -24.86 -18.53
C PHE A 378 -3.27 -24.85 -17.04
N HIS A 379 -3.63 -26.01 -16.47
CA HIS A 379 -3.88 -26.15 -15.04
C HIS A 379 -2.66 -25.77 -14.20
N ARG A 380 -1.46 -26.24 -14.60
CA ARG A 380 -0.20 -25.88 -13.95
C ARG A 380 0.03 -24.37 -13.95
N ILE A 381 -0.19 -23.70 -15.09
CA ILE A 381 -0.05 -22.24 -15.17
C ILE A 381 -1.09 -21.49 -14.36
N CYS A 382 -2.32 -22.02 -14.24
CA CYS A 382 -3.34 -21.46 -13.37
C CYS A 382 -2.89 -21.48 -11.90
N GLN A 383 -2.32 -22.60 -11.44
CA GLN A 383 -1.76 -22.72 -10.08
C GLN A 383 -0.57 -21.78 -9.87
N GLU A 384 0.36 -21.71 -10.83
CA GLU A 384 1.52 -20.81 -10.77
C GLU A 384 1.09 -19.33 -10.71
N LEU A 385 0.09 -18.93 -11.50
CA LEU A 385 -0.50 -17.59 -11.46
C LEU A 385 -1.21 -17.28 -10.14
N GLN A 386 -1.91 -18.25 -9.56
CA GLN A 386 -2.53 -18.12 -8.25
C GLN A 386 -1.47 -17.84 -7.17
N ASP A 387 -0.35 -18.56 -7.21
CA ASP A 387 0.76 -18.36 -6.29
C ASP A 387 1.43 -16.99 -6.48
N ILE A 388 1.68 -16.57 -7.73
CA ILE A 388 2.24 -15.25 -8.05
C ILE A 388 1.30 -14.13 -7.57
N SER A 389 0.01 -14.24 -7.85
CA SER A 389 -1.02 -13.31 -7.38
C SER A 389 -0.95 -13.16 -5.86
N GLN A 390 -0.92 -14.27 -5.14
CA GLN A 390 -0.92 -14.26 -3.68
C GLN A 390 0.38 -13.72 -3.08
N ARG A 391 1.54 -13.99 -3.67
CA ARG A 391 2.83 -13.58 -3.08
C ARG A 391 3.21 -12.15 -3.43
N THR A 392 3.04 -11.75 -4.68
CA THR A 392 3.65 -10.53 -5.21
C THR A 392 2.71 -9.33 -5.14
N TYR A 393 1.43 -9.50 -5.44
CA TYR A 393 0.48 -8.40 -5.62
C TYR A 393 -0.48 -8.24 -4.43
N ARG A 394 0.04 -8.44 -3.22
CA ARG A 394 -0.74 -8.45 -1.97
C ARG A 394 -0.91 -7.09 -1.30
N SER A 395 -0.17 -6.07 -1.74
CA SER A 395 -0.12 -4.76 -1.03
C SER A 395 -1.47 -4.04 -0.98
N HIS A 396 -2.40 -4.37 -1.88
CA HIS A 396 -3.75 -3.82 -1.83
C HIS A 396 -4.57 -4.39 -0.65
N ILE A 397 -4.24 -5.60 -0.16
CA ILE A 397 -4.98 -6.33 0.87
C ILE A 397 -4.60 -5.88 2.27
N ASP A 398 -3.32 -5.62 2.53
CA ASP A 398 -2.82 -5.36 3.87
C ASP A 398 -2.38 -3.91 4.10
N ASN A 399 -2.58 -3.42 5.33
CA ASN A 399 -2.10 -2.10 5.75
C ASN A 399 -0.69 -2.18 6.37
N THR A 400 -0.03 -3.34 6.32
CA THR A 400 1.28 -3.58 6.96
C THR A 400 2.31 -2.57 6.51
N THR A 401 2.45 -2.36 5.20
CA THR A 401 3.42 -1.40 4.65
C THR A 401 3.13 0.04 5.10
N THR A 402 1.84 0.44 5.11
CA THR A 402 1.42 1.75 5.60
C THR A 402 1.76 1.92 7.08
N ASN A 403 1.45 0.91 7.89
CA ASN A 403 1.73 0.90 9.33
C ASN A 403 3.24 0.98 9.59
N THR A 404 4.07 0.25 8.84
CA THR A 404 5.54 0.33 8.94
C THR A 404 6.04 1.74 8.61
N ILE A 405 5.52 2.37 7.55
CA ILE A 405 5.87 3.76 7.19
C ILE A 405 5.50 4.72 8.35
N ASN A 406 4.30 4.55 8.93
CA ASN A 406 3.80 5.36 10.03
C ASN A 406 4.61 5.16 11.32
N VAL A 407 5.00 3.92 11.65
CA VAL A 407 5.85 3.61 12.81
C VAL A 407 7.21 4.28 12.68
N LYS A 408 7.84 4.21 11.50
CA LYS A 408 9.12 4.91 11.25
C LYS A 408 8.99 6.42 11.40
N PHE A 409 7.88 7.00 10.94
CA PHE A 409 7.58 8.42 11.16
C PHE A 409 7.41 8.76 12.65
N LEU A 410 6.72 7.92 13.44
CA LEU A 410 6.60 8.09 14.89
C LEU A 410 7.95 8.08 15.61
N LEU A 411 8.88 7.22 15.15
CA LEU A 411 10.23 7.13 15.69
C LEU A 411 11.14 8.29 15.26
N GLY A 412 10.68 9.16 14.36
CA GLY A 412 11.44 10.31 13.88
C GLY A 412 12.44 9.97 12.76
N ASP A 413 12.31 8.82 12.11
CA ASP A 413 13.19 8.43 10.99
C ASP A 413 13.02 9.38 9.77
N PHE A 414 11.87 10.05 9.65
CA PHE A 414 11.50 10.91 8.52
C PHE A 414 10.80 12.20 8.96
N ASP A 415 10.90 13.23 8.12
CA ASP A 415 10.06 14.43 8.23
C ASP A 415 8.68 14.21 7.57
N GLU A 416 7.75 15.14 7.81
CA GLU A 416 6.39 15.06 7.26
C GLU A 416 6.36 15.04 5.74
N LYS A 417 7.29 15.75 5.09
CA LYS A 417 7.39 15.81 3.63
C LYS A 417 7.78 14.45 3.06
N HIS A 418 8.81 13.80 3.61
CA HIS A 418 9.23 12.48 3.17
C HIS A 418 8.17 11.42 3.52
N TRP A 419 7.50 11.54 4.68
CA TRP A 419 6.38 10.68 5.03
C TRP A 419 5.25 10.73 3.99
N GLY A 420 4.81 11.92 3.59
CA GLY A 420 3.83 12.09 2.51
C GLY A 420 4.27 11.49 1.17
N GLN A 421 5.56 11.58 0.85
CA GLN A 421 6.11 10.93 -0.36
C GLN A 421 6.06 9.42 -0.29
N LEU A 422 6.39 8.81 0.85
CA LEU A 422 6.32 7.37 1.05
C LEU A 422 4.87 6.87 1.00
N LEU A 423 3.94 7.59 1.64
CA LEU A 423 2.50 7.28 1.56
C LEU A 423 1.99 7.36 0.12
N GLY A 424 2.34 8.40 -0.63
CA GLY A 424 1.96 8.54 -2.03
C GLY A 424 2.56 7.46 -2.94
N LYS A 425 3.81 7.05 -2.71
CA LYS A 425 4.43 5.90 -3.40
C LYS A 425 3.69 4.60 -3.08
N ASN A 426 3.34 4.39 -1.82
CA ASN A 426 2.60 3.22 -1.37
C ASN A 426 1.19 3.19 -1.99
N GLU A 427 0.47 4.31 -2.04
CA GLU A 427 -0.84 4.41 -2.70
C GLU A 427 -0.77 4.01 -4.19
N ARG A 428 0.23 4.53 -4.93
CA ARG A 428 0.44 4.15 -6.34
C ARG A 428 0.70 2.65 -6.49
N LYS A 429 1.49 2.06 -5.59
CA LYS A 429 1.73 0.62 -5.54
C LYS A 429 0.44 -0.15 -5.29
N ARG A 430 -0.38 0.26 -4.31
CA ARG A 430 -1.66 -0.39 -4.01
C ARG A 430 -2.61 -0.36 -5.20
N LYS A 431 -2.77 0.80 -5.85
CA LYS A 431 -3.64 0.93 -7.04
C LYS A 431 -3.22 -0.01 -8.17
N ARG A 432 -1.92 -0.02 -8.48
CA ARG A 432 -1.37 -0.95 -9.48
C ARG A 432 -1.60 -2.40 -9.10
N ASP A 433 -1.30 -2.79 -7.85
CA ASP A 433 -1.46 -4.16 -7.41
C ASP A 433 -2.94 -4.58 -7.39
N THR A 434 -3.88 -3.67 -7.07
CA THR A 434 -5.34 -3.89 -7.22
C THR A 434 -5.71 -4.18 -8.67
N GLU A 435 -5.26 -3.36 -9.62
CA GLU A 435 -5.58 -3.54 -11.04
C GLU A 435 -5.05 -4.88 -11.58
N VAL A 436 -3.82 -5.25 -11.23
CA VAL A 436 -3.26 -6.57 -11.58
C VAL A 436 -4.07 -7.71 -10.98
N GLN A 437 -4.60 -7.53 -9.77
CA GLN A 437 -5.42 -8.54 -9.09
C GLN A 437 -6.82 -8.65 -9.66
N GLU A 438 -7.40 -7.55 -10.14
CA GLU A 438 -8.65 -7.58 -10.91
C GLU A 438 -8.46 -8.36 -12.21
N ILE A 439 -7.32 -8.19 -12.90
CA ILE A 439 -6.97 -8.99 -14.09
C ILE A 439 -6.85 -10.48 -13.74
N PHE A 440 -6.15 -10.83 -12.65
CA PHE A 440 -6.07 -12.23 -12.22
C PHE A 440 -7.40 -12.81 -11.77
N ALA A 441 -8.25 -12.02 -11.11
CA ALA A 441 -9.57 -12.44 -10.72
C ALA A 441 -10.44 -12.75 -11.94
N ALA A 442 -10.42 -11.88 -12.96
CA ALA A 442 -11.14 -12.09 -14.22
C ALA A 442 -10.65 -13.35 -14.94
N PHE A 443 -9.33 -13.54 -15.06
CA PHE A 443 -8.74 -14.75 -15.63
C PHE A 443 -9.17 -16.00 -14.86
N ARG A 444 -9.10 -15.96 -13.53
CA ARG A 444 -9.45 -17.10 -12.67
C ARG A 444 -10.90 -17.53 -12.83
N MET A 445 -11.84 -16.59 -12.93
CA MET A 445 -13.25 -16.92 -13.14
C MET A 445 -13.43 -17.73 -14.43
N VAL A 446 -12.82 -17.31 -15.54
CA VAL A 446 -12.92 -18.01 -16.82
C VAL A 446 -12.13 -19.33 -16.80
N ALA A 447 -10.93 -19.34 -16.23
CA ALA A 447 -10.10 -20.53 -16.14
C ALA A 447 -10.74 -21.65 -15.31
N VAL A 448 -11.38 -21.31 -14.18
CA VAL A 448 -12.15 -22.28 -13.37
C VAL A 448 -13.30 -22.85 -14.18
N GLU A 449 -14.00 -22.04 -14.96
CA GLU A 449 -15.07 -22.50 -15.83
C GLU A 449 -14.55 -23.49 -16.90
N LEU A 450 -13.45 -23.17 -17.58
CA LEU A 450 -12.82 -24.06 -18.57
C LEU A 450 -12.39 -25.40 -17.95
N ILE A 451 -11.82 -25.38 -16.74
CA ILE A 451 -11.45 -26.60 -16.02
C ILE A 451 -12.70 -27.40 -15.64
N ASN A 452 -13.75 -26.72 -15.15
CA ASN A 452 -15.00 -27.34 -14.73
C ASN A 452 -15.74 -28.04 -15.88
N ARG A 453 -15.62 -27.56 -17.13
CA ARG A 453 -16.17 -28.27 -18.30
C ARG A 453 -15.63 -29.68 -18.47
N VAL A 454 -14.36 -29.91 -18.10
CA VAL A 454 -13.76 -31.27 -18.07
C VAL A 454 -14.17 -32.00 -16.80
N GLN A 455 -14.12 -31.34 -15.64
CA GLN A 455 -14.41 -31.97 -14.34
C GLN A 455 -15.85 -32.46 -14.20
N ASN A 456 -16.79 -31.68 -14.73
CA ASN A 456 -18.24 -31.87 -14.64
C ASN A 456 -18.84 -32.23 -16.01
N TYR A 457 -18.04 -32.82 -16.90
CA TYR A 457 -18.49 -33.21 -18.22
C TYR A 457 -19.64 -34.23 -18.14
N HIS A 458 -20.71 -33.95 -18.87
CA HIS A 458 -21.83 -34.85 -19.13
C HIS A 458 -22.23 -34.77 -20.60
N SER A 459 -22.49 -35.92 -21.24
CA SER A 459 -23.00 -35.94 -22.62
C SER A 459 -24.44 -35.44 -22.67
N GLU A 460 -24.81 -34.75 -23.76
CA GLU A 460 -26.17 -34.21 -24.00
C GLU A 460 -27.27 -35.28 -23.90
N ASP A 461 -26.97 -36.51 -24.34
CA ASP A 461 -27.86 -37.67 -24.25
C ASP A 461 -27.98 -38.25 -22.83
N GLY A 462 -27.18 -37.78 -21.87
CA GLY A 462 -27.10 -38.31 -20.49
C GLY A 462 -26.47 -39.69 -20.36
N LYS A 463 -26.06 -40.33 -21.47
CA LYS A 463 -25.48 -41.68 -21.51
C LYS A 463 -24.07 -41.75 -20.92
N ILE A 464 -23.27 -40.69 -21.08
CA ILE A 464 -21.90 -40.60 -20.58
C ILE A 464 -21.88 -39.63 -19.40
N ARG A 465 -21.52 -40.15 -18.22
CA ARG A 465 -21.57 -39.42 -16.95
C ARG A 465 -20.26 -38.75 -16.55
N SER A 466 -19.16 -39.03 -17.26
CA SER A 466 -17.83 -38.53 -16.93
C SER A 466 -17.00 -38.38 -18.21
N PHE A 467 -16.12 -37.36 -18.23
CA PHE A 467 -15.17 -37.18 -19.32
C PHE A 467 -14.28 -38.41 -19.56
N THR A 468 -13.94 -39.14 -18.48
CA THR A 468 -13.10 -40.35 -18.54
C THR A 468 -13.71 -41.47 -19.40
N ASP A 469 -15.04 -41.50 -19.53
CA ASP A 469 -15.78 -42.55 -20.24
C ASP A 469 -16.08 -42.17 -21.70
N LEU A 470 -15.63 -41.00 -22.15
CA LEU A 470 -15.88 -40.48 -23.49
C LEU A 470 -15.05 -41.25 -24.55
N PRO A 471 -15.62 -41.60 -25.72
CA PRO A 471 -14.86 -42.22 -26.81
C PRO A 471 -13.67 -41.35 -27.22
N VAL A 472 -12.51 -41.98 -27.45
CA VAL A 472 -11.23 -41.27 -27.67
C VAL A 472 -11.32 -40.23 -28.78
N LYS A 473 -12.03 -40.51 -29.89
CA LYS A 473 -12.18 -39.57 -31.01
C LYS A 473 -12.93 -38.29 -30.59
N GLU A 474 -14.01 -38.45 -29.84
CA GLU A 474 -14.81 -37.32 -29.34
C GLU A 474 -14.06 -36.55 -28.26
N ALA A 475 -13.34 -37.26 -27.39
CA ALA A 475 -12.54 -36.66 -26.33
C ALA A 475 -11.36 -35.85 -26.89
N VAL A 476 -10.69 -36.33 -27.95
CA VAL A 476 -9.63 -35.56 -28.63
C VAL A 476 -10.20 -34.28 -29.24
N LYS A 477 -11.32 -34.38 -29.97
CA LYS A 477 -11.97 -33.20 -30.56
C LYS A 477 -12.37 -32.16 -29.51
N PHE A 478 -12.96 -32.62 -28.39
CA PHE A 478 -13.33 -31.75 -27.28
C PHE A 478 -12.11 -31.01 -26.70
N MET A 479 -10.98 -31.70 -26.53
CA MET A 479 -9.76 -31.09 -25.98
C MET A 479 -9.11 -30.11 -26.96
N GLU A 480 -9.16 -30.39 -28.26
CA GLU A 480 -8.67 -29.47 -29.29
C GLU A 480 -9.49 -28.17 -29.31
N GLU A 481 -10.81 -28.26 -29.23
CA GLU A 481 -11.71 -27.10 -29.12
C GLU A 481 -11.46 -26.31 -27.83
N LEU A 482 -11.36 -27.01 -26.69
CA LEU A 482 -11.04 -26.39 -25.40
C LEU A 482 -9.66 -25.69 -25.43
N ASN A 483 -8.68 -26.27 -26.11
CA ASN A 483 -7.34 -25.69 -26.22
C ASN A 483 -7.35 -24.36 -27.01
N VAL A 484 -8.22 -24.21 -28.00
CA VAL A 484 -8.40 -22.92 -28.71
C VAL A 484 -8.93 -21.85 -27.76
N GLU A 485 -9.90 -22.19 -26.91
CA GLU A 485 -10.42 -21.27 -25.88
C GLU A 485 -9.35 -20.93 -24.84
N ILE A 486 -8.56 -21.91 -24.39
CA ILE A 486 -7.44 -21.70 -23.46
C ILE A 486 -6.41 -20.73 -24.06
N CYS A 487 -5.98 -20.94 -25.30
CA CYS A 487 -5.03 -20.06 -25.99
C CYS A 487 -5.58 -18.63 -26.11
N THR A 488 -6.89 -18.50 -26.38
CA THR A 488 -7.56 -17.20 -26.46
C THR A 488 -7.57 -16.50 -25.11
N LEU A 489 -7.91 -17.23 -24.03
CA LEU A 489 -7.87 -16.69 -22.66
C LEU A 489 -6.47 -16.23 -22.27
N ILE A 490 -5.44 -17.01 -22.62
CA ILE A 490 -4.02 -16.67 -22.36
C ILE A 490 -3.61 -15.40 -23.13
N ALA A 491 -4.06 -15.26 -24.38
CA ALA A 491 -3.82 -14.04 -25.15
C ALA A 491 -4.49 -12.81 -24.50
N MET A 492 -5.73 -12.97 -24.02
CA MET A 492 -6.47 -11.89 -23.34
C MET A 492 -5.81 -11.43 -22.04
N ILE A 493 -5.38 -12.35 -21.18
CA ILE A 493 -4.67 -11.96 -19.93
C ILE A 493 -3.33 -11.28 -20.25
N ASN A 494 -2.57 -11.78 -21.22
CA ASN A 494 -1.31 -11.16 -21.63
C ASN A 494 -1.53 -9.73 -22.15
N ASP A 495 -2.60 -9.48 -22.91
CA ASP A 495 -2.93 -8.15 -23.40
C ASP A 495 -3.38 -7.19 -22.28
N ALA A 496 -4.19 -7.69 -21.34
CA ALA A 496 -4.61 -6.93 -20.16
C ALA A 496 -3.39 -6.55 -19.29
N LEU A 497 -2.50 -7.52 -19.00
CA LEU A 497 -1.28 -7.28 -18.25
C LEU A 497 -0.33 -6.31 -18.99
N ARG A 498 -0.21 -6.44 -20.32
CA ARG A 498 0.54 -5.49 -21.15
C ARG A 498 0.01 -4.06 -21.03
N THR A 499 -1.31 -3.89 -21.05
CA THR A 499 -1.95 -2.57 -20.88
C THR A 499 -1.66 -1.95 -19.52
N ALA A 500 -1.70 -2.77 -18.45
CA ALA A 500 -1.32 -2.34 -17.11
C ALA A 500 0.17 -1.97 -17.03
N SER A 501 1.05 -2.78 -17.63
CA SER A 501 2.49 -2.53 -17.69
C SER A 501 2.83 -1.19 -18.35
N ILE A 502 2.19 -0.88 -19.48
CA ILE A 502 2.36 0.40 -20.18
C ILE A 502 1.84 1.57 -19.32
N SER A 503 0.69 1.39 -18.67
CA SER A 503 0.06 2.44 -17.88
C SER A 503 0.87 2.87 -16.66
N TYR A 504 1.54 1.92 -16.00
CA TYR A 504 2.35 2.17 -14.79
C TYR A 504 3.86 2.13 -15.01
N CYS A 505 4.32 1.89 -16.25
CA CYS A 505 5.71 1.64 -16.61
C CYS A 505 6.39 0.58 -15.72
N TYR A 506 5.72 -0.56 -15.52
CA TYR A 506 6.11 -1.57 -14.54
C TYR A 506 6.16 -2.97 -15.15
N SER A 507 7.02 -3.82 -14.62
CA SER A 507 7.14 -5.21 -15.07
C SER A 507 5.98 -6.06 -14.57
N VAL A 508 5.32 -6.77 -15.48
CA VAL A 508 4.18 -7.64 -15.18
C VAL A 508 4.50 -9.09 -15.58
N PRO A 509 3.77 -10.07 -15.05
CA PRO A 509 3.90 -11.45 -15.51
C PRO A 509 3.40 -11.57 -16.95
N TYR A 510 3.99 -12.50 -17.68
CA TYR A 510 3.66 -12.78 -19.07
C TYR A 510 3.75 -14.29 -19.28
N ILE A 511 2.65 -14.89 -19.72
CA ILE A 511 2.60 -16.31 -20.05
C ILE A 511 3.21 -16.46 -21.44
N ASN A 512 4.38 -17.10 -21.51
CA ASN A 512 5.05 -17.39 -22.76
C ASN A 512 4.82 -18.85 -23.16
N LEU A 513 4.60 -19.11 -24.45
CA LEU A 513 4.54 -20.48 -24.97
C LEU A 513 5.91 -20.81 -25.57
N ASP A 514 6.62 -21.76 -24.96
CA ASP A 514 7.91 -22.27 -25.42
C ASP A 514 7.71 -23.71 -25.92
N GLY A 515 7.38 -23.87 -27.21
CA GLY A 515 7.01 -25.17 -27.78
C GLY A 515 5.63 -25.62 -27.31
N GLU A 516 5.55 -26.75 -26.61
CA GLU A 516 4.31 -27.31 -26.04
C GLU A 516 4.06 -26.88 -24.57
N TYR A 517 4.98 -26.11 -23.97
CA TYR A 517 4.93 -25.77 -22.54
C TYR A 517 4.77 -24.27 -22.31
N TYR A 518 3.99 -23.91 -21.29
CA TYR A 518 3.89 -22.52 -20.85
C TYR A 518 5.01 -22.17 -19.87
N SER A 519 5.55 -20.96 -19.92
CA SER A 519 6.51 -20.46 -18.95
C SER A 519 6.14 -19.05 -18.49
N MET A 520 6.24 -18.79 -17.20
CA MET A 520 6.02 -17.46 -16.66
C MET A 520 7.29 -16.63 -16.79
N LYS A 521 7.21 -15.53 -17.54
CA LYS A 521 8.28 -14.53 -17.67
C LYS A 521 7.82 -13.22 -17.08
N THR A 522 8.76 -12.41 -16.61
CA THR A 522 8.48 -11.02 -16.20
C THR A 522 8.91 -10.09 -17.33
N LYS A 523 8.01 -9.25 -17.82
CA LYS A 523 8.28 -8.32 -18.92
C LYS A 523 7.81 -6.91 -18.60
N ASN A 524 8.58 -5.91 -19.02
CA ASN A 524 8.18 -4.51 -18.98
C ASN A 524 7.88 -4.03 -20.41
N PHE A 525 6.64 -3.64 -20.65
CA PHE A 525 6.16 -3.22 -21.97
C PHE A 525 6.23 -1.69 -22.17
N ALA A 526 6.76 -0.94 -21.19
CA ALA A 526 6.85 0.51 -21.25
C ALA A 526 7.68 1.03 -22.45
N ASP A 527 8.72 0.29 -22.86
CA ASP A 527 9.63 0.72 -23.92
C ASP A 527 9.06 0.49 -25.34
N GLU A 528 8.01 -0.32 -25.50
CA GLU A 528 7.31 -0.49 -26.79
C GLU A 528 6.62 0.80 -27.24
N VAL A 529 6.22 1.67 -26.30
CA VAL A 529 5.62 2.98 -26.59
C VAL A 529 6.68 4.00 -27.00
N LYS A 530 7.93 3.88 -26.53
CA LYS A 530 9.04 4.74 -26.96
C LYS A 530 9.42 4.43 -28.41
N LYS A 531 9.61 3.15 -28.74
CA LYS A 531 9.90 2.70 -30.12
C LYS A 531 8.81 3.09 -31.13
N LYS A 532 7.53 3.10 -30.73
CA LYS A 532 6.41 3.57 -31.58
C LYS A 532 6.36 5.10 -31.76
N ARG A 533 7.01 5.89 -30.90
CA ARG A 533 7.16 7.34 -31.10
C ARG A 533 8.32 7.65 -32.04
N ASP A 534 9.44 6.96 -31.85
CA ASP A 534 10.61 7.11 -32.71
C ASP A 534 10.29 6.74 -34.17
N THR A 535 9.48 5.70 -34.41
CA THR A 535 9.02 5.32 -35.76
C THR A 535 7.93 6.21 -36.35
N LYS A 536 7.29 7.08 -35.56
CA LYS A 536 6.23 7.99 -36.04
C LYS A 536 6.78 9.40 -36.33
N GLU A 537 7.91 9.77 -35.73
CA GLU A 537 8.63 11.00 -36.06
C GLU A 537 9.38 10.89 -37.41
N ASP A 538 9.71 9.68 -37.86
CA ASP A 538 10.35 9.43 -39.17
C ASP A 538 9.37 9.44 -40.37
N ASP A 539 8.05 9.36 -40.14
CA ASP A 539 7.03 9.22 -41.21
C ASP A 539 6.30 10.56 -41.51
N ASP A 540 6.48 11.59 -40.67
CA ASP A 540 5.84 12.92 -40.82
C ASP A 540 6.80 14.00 -41.38
N THR A 541 8.01 13.65 -41.82
CA THR A 541 8.97 14.58 -42.43
C THR A 541 9.27 14.28 -43.90
N ASP A 542 8.24 14.12 -44.73
CA ASP A 542 8.38 14.19 -46.18
C ASP A 542 7.29 15.08 -46.79
N SER A 543 7.34 16.38 -46.47
CA SER A 543 6.95 17.45 -47.41
C SER A 543 7.26 18.83 -46.81
N ILE A 544 8.36 19.42 -47.28
CA ILE A 544 8.46 20.80 -47.80
C ILE A 544 9.95 21.15 -47.91
N THR A 545 10.32 21.43 -49.15
CA THR A 545 11.63 21.84 -49.64
C THR A 545 12.03 23.26 -49.20
N SER A 546 13.35 23.43 -49.07
CA SER A 546 14.17 24.61 -49.41
C SER A 546 14.51 25.71 -48.36
N MET A 547 15.82 25.73 -48.05
CA MET A 547 16.75 26.87 -47.93
C MET A 547 16.99 27.58 -46.57
N PRO A 548 18.22 28.11 -46.34
CA PRO A 548 18.94 27.97 -45.08
C PRO A 548 19.22 29.31 -44.36
N GLY A 549 19.54 29.26 -43.06
CA GLY A 549 20.17 30.41 -42.41
C GLY A 549 20.28 30.38 -40.89
N TYR A 550 21.53 30.27 -40.42
CA TYR A 550 22.10 30.89 -39.21
C TYR A 550 21.67 30.42 -37.80
N GLY A 551 22.65 29.81 -37.12
CA GLY A 551 23.30 30.47 -35.99
C GLY A 551 22.62 30.34 -34.63
N ALA A 552 23.07 29.33 -33.87
CA ALA A 552 22.90 29.28 -32.42
C ALA A 552 23.40 30.57 -31.73
N GLN A 553 22.76 30.95 -30.61
CA GLN A 553 23.41 31.29 -29.33
C GLN A 553 22.35 31.40 -28.20
N PRO A 554 22.71 31.05 -26.94
CA PRO A 554 21.83 31.08 -25.77
C PRO A 554 22.03 32.35 -24.93
N LYS A 555 21.04 32.72 -24.09
CA LYS A 555 21.14 33.54 -22.86
C LYS A 555 19.74 33.63 -22.22
N GLU A 556 19.54 33.09 -21.02
CA GLU A 556 19.75 33.68 -19.69
C GLU A 556 18.68 34.71 -19.25
N ASN A 557 18.10 34.41 -18.08
CA ASN A 557 17.65 35.27 -16.98
C ASN A 557 16.76 36.50 -17.26
N ALA A 558 15.61 36.54 -16.57
CA ALA A 558 15.25 37.56 -15.56
C ALA A 558 13.71 37.55 -15.33
N VAL A 559 13.21 37.30 -14.12
CA VAL A 559 12.99 38.21 -12.97
C VAL A 559 11.48 38.40 -12.74
N ILE A 560 11.18 38.35 -11.44
CA ILE A 560 9.92 38.47 -10.71
C ILE A 560 9.40 39.90 -10.75
N ILE A 561 8.10 40.12 -10.99
CA ILE A 561 7.28 41.21 -10.40
C ILE A 561 5.80 40.75 -10.27
N PRO A 562 5.19 40.70 -9.05
CA PRO A 562 3.74 40.81 -8.81
C PRO A 562 3.37 42.30 -8.65
N PRO A 563 2.09 42.79 -8.61
CA PRO A 563 0.91 42.19 -7.99
C PRO A 563 -0.44 42.57 -8.67
N THR A 564 -1.58 42.17 -8.08
CA THR A 564 -2.72 43.05 -7.67
C THR A 564 -4.05 42.28 -7.59
N ALA A 565 -4.63 42.28 -6.39
CA ALA A 565 -6.08 42.28 -6.16
C ALA A 565 -6.49 43.76 -5.96
N PRO A 566 -7.75 44.20 -6.19
CA PRO A 566 -8.95 43.83 -5.42
C PRO A 566 -10.19 43.69 -6.37
N ALA A 567 -11.46 43.53 -6.01
CA ALA A 567 -12.24 43.96 -4.86
C ALA A 567 -13.57 43.18 -4.77
N SER A 568 -14.14 43.27 -3.58
CA SER A 568 -15.49 42.93 -3.13
C SER A 568 -16.64 43.53 -3.96
N ALA A 569 -17.74 42.77 -4.08
CA ALA A 569 -19.09 43.33 -4.18
C ALA A 569 -20.15 42.35 -3.63
N SER A 570 -20.99 42.91 -2.77
CA SER A 570 -22.15 42.36 -2.07
C SER A 570 -23.43 42.38 -2.91
N SER A 571 -24.33 41.42 -2.71
CA SER A 571 -25.82 41.54 -2.78
C SER A 571 -26.41 40.13 -2.54
N ALA A 572 -27.19 39.89 -1.48
CA ALA A 572 -28.59 40.25 -1.23
C ALA A 572 -29.63 39.31 -1.89
N SER A 573 -30.40 38.66 -1.01
CA SER A 573 -31.79 38.18 -1.13
C SER A 573 -32.18 37.17 -2.22
N ALA A 574 -32.69 36.00 -1.80
CA ALA A 574 -34.13 35.70 -1.79
C ALA A 574 -34.38 34.18 -1.58
N SER A 575 -35.16 33.83 -0.55
CA SER A 575 -35.80 32.52 -0.42
C SER A 575 -36.98 32.40 -1.39
N PRO A 576 -37.38 31.18 -1.76
CA PRO A 576 -38.69 30.75 -1.28
C PRO A 576 -38.75 29.30 -0.79
N ALA A 577 -39.72 29.09 0.08
CA ALA A 577 -40.14 27.85 0.69
C ALA A 577 -40.96 26.96 -0.26
N SER A 578 -40.86 25.63 -0.09
CA SER A 578 -41.95 24.66 -0.29
C SER A 578 -41.44 23.27 0.13
N ALA A 579 -41.90 22.75 1.26
CA ALA A 579 -43.00 21.79 1.37
C ALA A 579 -42.54 20.31 1.20
N SER A 580 -42.45 19.61 2.32
CA SER A 580 -42.37 18.15 2.42
C SER A 580 -43.70 17.48 2.05
N PRO A 581 -43.67 16.18 1.74
CA PRO A 581 -44.51 15.28 2.52
C PRO A 581 -43.79 14.01 3.00
N ALA A 582 -44.24 13.57 4.17
CA ALA A 582 -43.86 12.36 4.87
C ALA A 582 -44.56 11.12 4.30
N SER A 583 -43.89 9.96 4.35
CA SER A 583 -44.48 8.63 4.53
C SER A 583 -43.38 7.70 5.06
N ALA A 584 -43.43 7.33 6.33
CA ALA A 584 -44.06 6.12 6.90
C ALA A 584 -43.19 4.86 6.73
N LEU A 585 -42.43 4.58 7.80
CA LEU A 585 -41.58 3.41 8.04
C LEU A 585 -42.41 2.21 8.49
N ALA A 586 -42.04 1.01 8.03
CA ALA A 586 -42.32 -0.26 8.69
C ALA A 586 -40.98 -0.93 9.06
N SER A 587 -40.87 -1.41 10.30
CA SER A 587 -39.67 -1.92 10.97
C SER A 587 -39.55 -3.45 10.87
N PRO A 588 -38.33 -4.05 10.74
CA PRO A 588 -38.12 -5.47 10.94
C PRO A 588 -37.28 -5.74 12.22
N ALA A 589 -37.95 -5.90 13.36
CA ALA A 589 -37.33 -6.21 14.66
C ALA A 589 -37.16 -7.72 14.94
N SER A 590 -37.42 -8.60 13.98
CA SER A 590 -37.49 -10.06 14.21
C SER A 590 -36.34 -10.88 13.60
N ALA A 591 -35.37 -10.25 12.93
CA ALA A 591 -34.25 -10.95 12.29
C ALA A 591 -32.94 -10.98 13.12
N LEU A 592 -32.83 -10.16 14.18
CA LEU A 592 -31.61 -10.02 14.99
C LEU A 592 -31.43 -11.12 16.06
N ALA A 593 -32.52 -11.74 16.54
CA ALA A 593 -32.45 -12.75 17.59
C ALA A 593 -31.93 -14.12 17.12
N ALA A 594 -31.97 -14.40 15.82
CA ALA A 594 -31.55 -15.70 15.28
C ALA A 594 -30.02 -15.77 14.99
N VAL A 595 -29.35 -14.63 14.80
CA VAL A 595 -27.92 -14.57 14.46
C VAL A 595 -27.03 -14.69 15.71
N GLU A 596 -27.48 -14.19 16.86
CA GLU A 596 -26.72 -14.23 18.13
C GLU A 596 -26.54 -15.65 18.71
N ASN A 597 -27.46 -16.57 18.43
CA ASN A 597 -27.39 -17.94 18.97
C ASN A 597 -26.45 -18.87 18.18
N VAL A 598 -26.13 -18.53 16.92
CA VAL A 598 -25.20 -19.31 16.08
C VAL A 598 -23.74 -18.90 16.31
N GLN A 599 -23.49 -17.64 16.70
CA GLN A 599 -22.15 -17.16 17.07
C GLN A 599 -21.67 -17.69 18.44
N LYS A 600 -22.57 -17.82 19.43
CA LYS A 600 -22.19 -18.32 20.76
C LYS A 600 -21.80 -19.80 20.78
N THR A 601 -22.32 -20.61 19.84
CA THR A 601 -22.00 -22.04 19.76
C THR A 601 -20.71 -22.33 18.99
N THR A 602 -20.28 -21.43 18.09
CA THR A 602 -19.03 -21.57 17.31
C THR A 602 -17.78 -21.12 18.09
N GLU A 603 -17.90 -20.18 19.02
CA GLU A 603 -16.80 -19.76 19.92
C GLU A 603 -16.48 -20.80 21.02
N ALA A 604 -17.48 -21.56 21.48
CA ALA A 604 -17.30 -22.61 22.49
C ALA A 604 -16.53 -23.83 21.98
N VAL A 605 -16.54 -24.09 20.66
CA VAL A 605 -15.86 -25.24 20.04
C VAL A 605 -14.41 -24.91 19.65
N THR A 606 -14.10 -23.64 19.38
CA THR A 606 -12.75 -23.19 18.98
C THR A 606 -11.80 -22.96 20.17
N LEU A 607 -12.31 -22.77 21.38
CA LEU A 607 -11.49 -22.56 22.59
C LEU A 607 -10.81 -23.84 23.15
N LYS A 608 -11.23 -25.05 22.74
CA LYS A 608 -10.68 -26.32 23.24
C LYS A 608 -9.49 -26.88 22.43
N ARG A 609 -8.95 -26.15 21.44
CA ARG A 609 -7.83 -26.62 20.58
C ARG A 609 -6.69 -25.62 20.36
N ARG A 610 -6.33 -24.80 21.37
CA ARG A 610 -5.07 -24.03 21.31
C ARG A 610 -4.00 -24.72 22.15
N ARG A 611 -3.01 -25.30 21.47
CA ARG A 611 -1.78 -25.81 22.11
C ARG A 611 -1.03 -24.64 22.79
N PRO A 612 -0.39 -24.86 23.94
CA PRO A 612 0.52 -23.89 24.53
C PRO A 612 1.66 -23.57 23.55
N VAL A 613 2.20 -22.34 23.63
CA VAL A 613 3.40 -21.94 22.90
C VAL A 613 4.55 -22.83 23.39
N VAL A 614 4.94 -23.80 22.57
CA VAL A 614 6.04 -24.71 22.85
C VAL A 614 7.34 -23.95 22.55
N ALA A 615 8.29 -24.00 23.48
CA ALA A 615 9.63 -23.47 23.25
C ALA A 615 10.24 -24.15 22.01
N PRO A 616 11.02 -23.44 21.18
CA PRO A 616 11.68 -24.04 20.02
C PRO A 616 12.53 -25.25 20.46
N SER A 617 12.48 -26.31 19.65
CA SER A 617 13.27 -27.51 19.91
C SER A 617 14.77 -27.21 19.83
N GLU A 618 15.62 -28.06 20.43
CA GLU A 618 17.08 -27.92 20.29
C GLU A 618 17.52 -27.94 18.81
N GLU A 619 16.75 -28.60 17.93
CA GLU A 619 16.99 -28.62 16.49
C GLU A 619 16.66 -27.27 15.83
N ASP A 620 15.62 -26.57 16.28
CA ASP A 620 15.27 -25.22 15.79
C ASP A 620 16.33 -24.19 16.21
N LYS A 621 16.88 -24.32 17.41
CA LYS A 621 17.99 -23.48 17.91
C LYS A 621 19.27 -23.71 17.08
N LEU A 622 19.58 -24.97 16.78
CA LEU A 622 20.74 -25.34 15.99
C LEU A 622 20.64 -24.85 14.53
N ALA A 623 19.44 -24.89 13.94
CA ALA A 623 19.19 -24.40 12.58
C ALA A 623 19.33 -22.87 12.48
N GLU A 624 18.92 -22.13 13.53
CA GLU A 624 19.09 -20.67 13.61
C GLU A 624 20.57 -20.28 13.84
N GLU A 625 21.30 -21.02 14.69
CA GLU A 625 22.75 -20.85 14.89
C GLU A 625 23.56 -21.04 13.59
N LEU A 626 23.22 -22.05 12.78
CA LEU A 626 23.86 -22.31 11.48
C LEU A 626 23.57 -21.23 10.43
N GLY A 627 22.39 -20.60 10.47
CA GLY A 627 22.03 -19.48 9.60
C GLY A 627 22.76 -18.19 9.97
N GLU A 628 22.97 -17.95 11.27
CA GLU A 628 23.65 -16.75 11.78
C GLU A 628 25.18 -16.77 11.56
N ASP A 629 25.81 -17.94 11.59
CA ASP A 629 27.22 -18.08 11.23
C ASP A 629 27.47 -17.62 9.78
N ALA A 630 26.53 -17.88 8.86
CA ALA A 630 26.63 -17.44 7.47
C ALA A 630 26.49 -15.91 7.31
N GLU A 631 25.61 -15.27 8.07
CA GLU A 631 25.46 -13.81 8.06
C GLU A 631 26.64 -13.10 8.74
N LEU A 632 27.18 -13.68 9.81
CA LEU A 632 28.39 -13.19 10.48
C LEU A 632 29.62 -13.32 9.57
N GLN A 633 29.77 -14.44 8.85
CA GLN A 633 30.82 -14.61 7.84
C GLN A 633 30.69 -13.59 6.70
N ALA A 634 29.47 -13.31 6.23
CA ALA A 634 29.22 -12.29 5.20
C ALA A 634 29.53 -10.86 5.70
N ALA A 635 29.20 -10.54 6.95
CA ALA A 635 29.51 -9.26 7.57
C ALA A 635 31.02 -9.07 7.83
N ILE A 636 31.72 -10.13 8.22
CA ILE A 636 33.19 -10.15 8.36
C ILE A 636 33.86 -9.96 7.00
N ALA A 637 33.38 -10.63 5.95
CA ALA A 637 33.88 -10.44 4.58
C ALA A 637 33.65 -9.02 4.05
N ALA A 638 32.52 -8.38 4.41
CA ALA A 638 32.22 -7.00 4.03
C ALA A 638 33.04 -5.95 4.79
N SER A 639 33.45 -6.23 6.03
CA SER A 639 34.22 -5.31 6.88
C SER A 639 35.74 -5.45 6.72
N LEU A 640 36.22 -6.58 6.21
CA LEU A 640 37.63 -6.83 5.91
C LEU A 640 38.10 -6.34 4.54
N GLY A 641 37.40 -5.39 3.90
CA GLY A 641 37.69 -4.90 2.54
C GLY A 641 39.18 -4.76 2.18
N LYS A 642 39.75 -5.83 1.62
CA LYS A 642 40.88 -5.95 0.69
C LYS A 642 41.06 -7.41 0.26
#